data_AF-A0A9Q3VPB7-F1
#
_entry.id   AF-A0A9Q3VPB7-F1
#
_cell.length_a   1.000
_cell.length_b   1.000
_cell.length_c   1.000
_cell.angle_alpha   90.00
_cell.angle_beta   90.00
_cell.angle_gamma   90.00
#
_symmetry.space_group_name_H-M   'P 1'
#
loop_
_entity.id
_entity.type
_entity.pdbx_description
1 polymer ?
#
loop_
_entity_poly.entity_id
_entity_poly.type
_entity_poly.pdbx_seq_one_letter_code
_entity_poly.pdbx_strand_id
1 'polypeptide(L)'
;MGSAAVLVANRGEVAVRVLRAVSEAGLRSVAVYTEGDDAHARPADEAVRLGDYLDGGALIAAARGTGCDFLHPGYGFLSEDADFARRCAEAGVTFVGPTPEVLAVFGDKARAREFAAGAGVPVLAGADGRDGARELLATGPVMIKAVGGGGGRGMRVVRRGEELDEAWERCASEAQQGFGRDQLYAERLLEGARHIEVQVVGDTAGAVTHLWDRDCSTQRRHQKVIEIAPAPELSEDTRERMLGAALRMARAARCSSLVTFEFMLRGEEFWFIEANPRLQVEHTVTEEVTGVDLVAVQLRLAAGATLGEVGLSGPPVAPRGFAVQARVNAEEAGRITRFDVPTGPGVRVDTAIRAGAEVGVRYDPLLAKVVAHVPAGGAEAACARARRALGEFGVEGVRTGVPLLREVLARPRFWAHTGVVAELAQAHVVPEGGACDGILGAPLGGTVVSVDVSPGEPVEAGQQLLVLEAMKMEHVVRAPGSGVVRLLHARVGETVGEGSPLATLGAVTGTQGEGPAAEPVDPDAVRADLAEVVRRHAFGLDENRPEAVAGRHALGRRTARENIEDLCDAGSFTEFGALAIAAQRGRRPLDDLIRSTPADGMVTGTGQISGRPCVAMSYDYTVLAGTQGLQNHRKTDRMLEVAEERRLPVVLFAEGGGGRPGDTDTTSVAGLDVTTFQRMGRLSGLVPLVGIVSGRCFAGNAALLGCCDVVIATPDATIGMGGPAMIEGGGLGVFRPEEVGPLSVQVPNGVVDVVAADEAEAVRVARRYLSYFQGEQGSWEAPDQRLLRQVVPENRRRAYDVRAAVTGLVDTDSVLELRPEFGVGVLTCLVRIEGRPLGLLASNPAHLGGAIDRDAADKAARFLQLCDAFGLPVVSLCDTPGFMVGPDAERTATVRHFARLFVAGANLRVPLVSLVLRKAYGLGAMAMMGGSTRAPLATAAWPSGEFGGMGLEGAVRLGYRRELAAITDPAERTRVFWERVAELYERGKAVNAAAALEIDAVIDPAGSRAWILAALERCPVPEAGHRPFIDTW
;
A
#
# COMPACT_ATOMS: atom_id res chain seq x y z
N MET A 1 29.15 -20.67 37.19
CA MET A 1 30.41 -20.02 36.80
C MET A 1 30.90 -19.09 37.92
N GLY A 2 31.08 -19.59 39.14
CA GLY A 2 31.47 -18.72 40.26
C GLY A 2 32.92 -18.25 40.14
N SER A 3 33.18 -16.95 40.31
CA SER A 3 34.46 -16.23 40.12
C SER A 3 34.95 -15.96 38.69
N ALA A 4 34.27 -16.47 37.65
CA ALA A 4 34.66 -16.21 36.27
C ALA A 4 34.42 -14.75 35.83
N ALA A 5 35.24 -14.26 34.90
CA ALA A 5 35.17 -12.90 34.39
C ALA A 5 35.19 -12.83 32.85
N VAL A 6 34.49 -11.82 32.31
CA VAL A 6 34.27 -11.64 30.86
C VAL A 6 34.79 -10.27 30.42
N LEU A 7 35.73 -10.26 29.49
CA LEU A 7 36.11 -9.05 28.77
C LEU A 7 35.16 -8.82 27.59
N VAL A 8 34.54 -7.66 27.51
CA VAL A 8 33.65 -7.25 26.41
C VAL A 8 34.45 -6.46 25.39
N ALA A 9 34.91 -7.15 24.35
CA ALA A 9 35.81 -6.64 23.30
C ALA A 9 35.06 -5.82 22.23
N ASN A 10 34.24 -4.86 22.66
CA ASN A 10 33.43 -4.02 21.78
C ASN A 10 33.07 -2.69 22.47
N ARG A 11 32.29 -1.83 21.80
CA ARG A 11 31.84 -0.52 22.27
C ARG A 11 30.35 -0.29 22.04
N GLY A 12 29.82 0.84 22.52
CA GLY A 12 28.46 1.27 22.23
C GLY A 12 27.38 0.34 22.80
N GLU A 13 26.22 0.26 22.14
CA GLU A 13 25.04 -0.43 22.69
C GLU A 13 25.28 -1.92 22.95
N VAL A 14 25.98 -2.61 22.05
CA VAL A 14 26.27 -4.06 22.19
C VAL A 14 27.14 -4.36 23.40
N ALA A 15 28.10 -3.47 23.70
CA ALA A 15 28.90 -3.63 24.90
C ALA A 15 28.01 -3.51 26.15
N VAL A 16 27.11 -2.53 26.22
CA VAL A 16 26.13 -2.42 27.33
C VAL A 16 25.20 -3.63 27.41
N ARG A 17 24.70 -4.13 26.27
CA ARG A 17 23.85 -5.33 26.19
C ARG A 17 24.54 -6.57 26.75
N VAL A 18 25.83 -6.74 26.45
CA VAL A 18 26.65 -7.86 26.95
C VAL A 18 26.99 -7.67 28.42
N LEU A 19 27.45 -6.49 28.84
CA LEU A 19 27.77 -6.19 30.25
C LEU A 19 26.57 -6.46 31.18
N ARG A 20 25.34 -6.16 30.74
CA ARG A 20 24.11 -6.52 31.48
C ARG A 20 23.95 -8.03 31.63
N ALA A 21 24.06 -8.81 30.56
CA ALA A 21 23.96 -10.27 30.64
C ALA A 21 25.07 -10.91 31.50
N VAL A 22 26.29 -10.36 31.46
CA VAL A 22 27.41 -10.78 32.31
C VAL A 22 27.09 -10.51 33.79
N SER A 23 26.56 -9.32 34.11
CA SER A 23 26.14 -8.95 35.46
C SER A 23 24.97 -9.81 35.98
N GLU A 24 23.95 -10.05 35.15
CA GLU A 24 22.80 -10.93 35.47
C GLU A 24 23.20 -12.40 35.66
N ALA A 25 24.25 -12.86 34.96
CA ALA A 25 24.86 -14.17 35.16
C ALA A 25 25.74 -14.26 36.44
N GLY A 26 25.92 -13.16 37.18
CA GLY A 26 26.76 -13.09 38.38
C GLY A 26 28.26 -13.19 38.08
N LEU A 27 28.68 -12.81 36.88
CA LEU A 27 30.06 -12.79 36.42
C LEU A 27 30.66 -11.39 36.58
N ARG A 28 31.98 -11.30 36.79
CA ARG A 28 32.67 -10.00 36.75
C ARG A 28 32.84 -9.54 35.30
N SER A 29 32.56 -8.27 35.07
CA SER A 29 32.50 -7.66 33.75
C SER A 29 33.65 -6.66 33.54
N VAL A 30 34.36 -6.80 32.43
CA VAL A 30 35.47 -5.90 32.06
C VAL A 30 35.17 -5.26 30.71
N ALA A 31 35.00 -3.95 30.67
CA ALA A 31 34.86 -3.20 29.42
C ALA A 31 36.23 -2.78 28.88
N VAL A 32 36.32 -2.62 27.56
CA VAL A 32 37.41 -1.88 26.92
C VAL A 32 36.89 -0.59 26.30
N TYR A 33 37.70 0.47 26.34
CA TYR A 33 37.33 1.77 25.79
C TYR A 33 38.51 2.48 25.12
N THR A 34 38.23 3.35 24.16
CA THR A 34 39.22 4.24 23.54
C THR A 34 39.00 5.68 24.00
N GLU A 35 39.94 6.58 23.70
CA GLU A 35 39.81 7.99 24.06
C GLU A 35 38.59 8.64 23.40
N GLY A 36 37.70 9.21 24.22
CA GLY A 36 36.43 9.79 23.77
C GLY A 36 35.28 8.79 23.59
N ASP A 37 35.49 7.48 23.81
CA ASP A 37 34.46 6.44 23.65
C ASP A 37 34.32 5.56 24.90
N ASP A 38 33.92 6.17 26.03
CA ASP A 38 33.81 5.52 27.34
C ASP A 38 32.35 5.23 27.79
N ALA A 39 31.35 5.68 27.02
CA ALA A 39 29.95 5.71 27.45
C ALA A 39 29.41 4.32 27.83
N HIS A 40 29.82 3.27 27.10
CA HIS A 40 29.44 1.88 27.35
C HIS A 40 30.25 1.20 28.46
N ALA A 41 31.35 1.79 28.94
CA ALA A 41 32.20 1.19 29.97
C ALA A 41 31.66 1.40 31.39
N ARG A 42 30.77 2.39 31.58
CA ARG A 42 30.18 2.76 32.88
C ARG A 42 29.43 1.67 33.66
N PRO A 43 28.76 0.67 33.05
CA PRO A 43 28.10 -0.41 33.78
C PRO A 43 29.01 -1.63 34.00
N ALA A 44 30.31 -1.57 33.64
CA ALA A 44 31.26 -2.64 33.92
C ALA A 44 31.85 -2.52 35.33
N ASP A 45 32.32 -3.64 35.89
CA ASP A 45 33.03 -3.66 37.18
C ASP A 45 34.45 -3.10 37.05
N GLU A 46 35.06 -3.24 35.88
CA GLU A 46 36.40 -2.76 35.55
C GLU A 46 36.46 -2.28 34.08
N ALA A 47 37.32 -1.30 33.78
CA ALA A 47 37.42 -0.72 32.44
C ALA A 47 38.89 -0.47 32.03
N VAL A 48 39.30 -1.02 30.89
CA VAL A 48 40.67 -0.93 30.36
C VAL A 48 40.70 0.00 29.13
N ARG A 49 41.61 0.99 29.15
CA ARG A 49 41.83 1.88 28.00
C ARG A 49 42.69 1.19 26.94
N LEU A 50 42.25 1.23 25.68
CA LEU A 50 42.97 0.75 24.49
C LEU A 50 43.24 1.90 23.50
N GLY A 51 44.11 1.64 22.52
CA GLY A 51 44.30 2.51 21.35
C GLY A 51 43.27 2.27 20.24
N ASP A 52 42.95 0.99 19.98
CA ASP A 52 42.00 0.55 18.96
C ASP A 52 41.29 -0.75 19.40
N TYR A 53 40.06 -0.97 18.93
CA TYR A 53 39.28 -2.18 19.12
C TYR A 53 39.65 -3.29 18.12
N LEU A 54 40.43 -2.97 17.08
CA LEU A 54 40.98 -3.95 16.13
C LEU A 54 42.32 -4.55 16.59
N ASP A 55 42.94 -4.04 17.65
CA ASP A 55 44.17 -4.63 18.20
C ASP A 55 43.86 -5.87 19.05
N GLY A 56 43.75 -7.01 18.37
CA GLY A 56 43.58 -8.31 19.02
C GLY A 56 44.73 -8.70 19.98
N GLY A 57 45.92 -8.12 19.82
CA GLY A 57 47.02 -8.30 20.77
C GLY A 57 46.75 -7.59 22.10
N ALA A 58 46.37 -6.31 22.02
CA ALA A 58 46.01 -5.51 23.19
C ALA A 58 44.74 -6.03 23.89
N LEU A 59 43.75 -6.52 23.15
CA LEU A 59 42.54 -7.16 23.71
C LEU A 59 42.85 -8.41 24.52
N ILE A 60 43.68 -9.32 23.99
CA ILE A 60 44.12 -10.52 24.71
C ILE A 60 45.00 -10.15 25.92
N ALA A 61 45.87 -9.15 25.78
CA ALA A 61 46.69 -8.66 26.88
C ALA A 61 45.83 -8.04 28.00
N ALA A 62 44.79 -7.28 27.66
CA ALA A 62 43.82 -6.74 28.61
C ALA A 62 43.09 -7.88 29.33
N ALA A 63 42.52 -8.84 28.60
CA ALA A 63 41.78 -9.96 29.19
C ALA A 63 42.64 -10.77 30.17
N ARG A 64 43.92 -11.03 29.83
CA ARG A 64 44.86 -11.71 30.73
C ARG A 64 45.28 -10.84 31.91
N GLY A 65 45.50 -9.53 31.69
CA GLY A 65 45.88 -8.58 32.73
C GLY A 65 44.80 -8.38 33.78
N THR A 66 43.53 -8.41 33.38
CA THR A 66 42.36 -8.32 34.27
C THR A 66 41.85 -9.68 34.74
N GLY A 67 42.47 -10.79 34.35
CA GLY A 67 42.07 -12.14 34.74
C GLY A 67 40.66 -12.53 34.27
N CYS A 68 40.38 -12.35 32.98
CA CYS A 68 39.14 -12.80 32.32
C CYS A 68 39.33 -14.17 31.66
N ASP A 69 38.45 -15.11 32.00
CA ASP A 69 38.37 -16.43 31.38
C ASP A 69 37.71 -16.38 30.01
N PHE A 70 36.84 -15.39 29.77
CA PHE A 70 36.05 -15.24 28.55
C PHE A 70 36.29 -13.89 27.88
N LEU A 71 36.21 -13.87 26.54
CA LEU A 71 36.21 -12.66 25.73
C LEU A 71 34.98 -12.67 24.81
N HIS A 72 34.08 -11.71 25.00
CA HIS A 72 32.87 -11.56 24.20
C HIS A 72 33.07 -10.46 23.14
N PRO A 73 33.11 -10.78 21.84
CA PRO A 73 33.43 -9.82 20.80
C PRO A 73 32.22 -8.99 20.34
N GLY A 74 30.99 -9.38 20.67
CA GLY A 74 29.78 -8.67 20.25
C GLY A 74 29.52 -8.84 18.75
N TYR A 75 29.47 -7.72 18.01
CA TYR A 75 29.36 -7.70 16.55
C TYR A 75 30.26 -6.64 15.93
N GLY A 76 30.72 -6.87 14.69
CA GLY A 76 31.75 -6.03 14.07
C GLY A 76 33.12 -6.20 14.75
N PHE A 77 34.08 -5.35 14.38
CA PHE A 77 35.48 -5.51 14.80
C PHE A 77 35.98 -6.95 14.57
N LEU A 78 36.52 -7.61 15.59
CA LEU A 78 37.09 -8.96 15.51
C LEU A 78 36.07 -10.09 15.76
N SER A 79 34.76 -9.81 15.75
CA SER A 79 33.72 -10.83 16.05
C SER A 79 33.60 -11.95 15.03
N GLU A 80 34.13 -11.77 13.83
CA GLU A 80 34.14 -12.78 12.74
C GLU A 80 35.57 -13.29 12.44
N ASP A 81 36.57 -12.84 13.21
CA ASP A 81 37.98 -13.15 12.97
C ASP A 81 38.38 -14.50 13.58
N ALA A 82 38.57 -15.49 12.69
CA ALA A 82 38.98 -16.84 13.06
C ALA A 82 40.41 -16.92 13.64
N ASP A 83 41.34 -16.05 13.23
CA ASP A 83 42.70 -16.01 13.78
C ASP A 83 42.72 -15.35 15.15
N PHE A 84 41.90 -14.33 15.37
CA PHE A 84 41.71 -13.76 16.71
C PHE A 84 41.10 -14.78 17.68
N ALA A 85 40.08 -15.54 17.25
CA ALA A 85 39.50 -16.61 18.05
C ALA A 85 40.52 -17.74 18.38
N ARG A 86 41.37 -18.13 17.42
CA ARG A 86 42.52 -19.04 17.67
C ARG A 86 43.47 -18.48 18.73
N ARG A 87 43.91 -17.24 18.56
CA ARG A 87 44.85 -16.56 19.47
C ARG A 87 44.27 -16.38 20.88
N CYS A 88 42.96 -16.19 21.02
CA CYS A 88 42.30 -16.20 22.33
C CYS A 88 42.47 -17.56 23.02
N ALA A 89 42.17 -18.66 22.31
CA ALA A 89 42.32 -20.02 22.84
C ALA A 89 43.79 -20.35 23.20
N GLU A 90 44.76 -19.99 22.35
CA GLU A 90 46.19 -20.12 22.62
C GLU A 90 46.64 -19.33 23.86
N ALA A 91 46.00 -18.20 24.12
CA ALA A 91 46.26 -17.33 25.27
C ALA A 91 45.52 -17.77 26.56
N GLY A 92 44.72 -18.84 26.50
CA GLY A 92 43.93 -19.34 27.63
C GLY A 92 42.64 -18.56 27.91
N VAL A 93 42.13 -17.80 26.93
CA VAL A 93 40.90 -17.00 27.03
C VAL A 93 39.85 -17.55 26.06
N THR A 94 38.68 -17.93 26.57
CA THR A 94 37.61 -18.50 25.74
C THR A 94 36.88 -17.42 24.95
N PHE A 95 36.98 -17.48 23.63
CA PHE A 95 36.20 -16.63 22.73
C PHE A 95 34.71 -17.00 22.80
N VAL A 96 33.84 -16.03 23.13
CA VAL A 96 32.39 -16.25 23.25
C VAL A 96 31.73 -16.06 21.87
N GLY A 97 31.80 -17.11 21.07
CA GLY A 97 31.28 -17.16 19.71
C GLY A 97 31.42 -18.57 19.12
N PRO A 98 31.19 -18.74 17.80
CA PRO A 98 31.45 -20.01 17.12
C PRO A 98 32.94 -20.38 17.14
N THR A 99 33.27 -21.66 16.89
CA THR A 99 34.69 -22.08 16.85
C THR A 99 35.43 -21.46 15.64
N PRO A 100 36.77 -21.38 15.69
CA PRO A 100 37.56 -20.85 14.58
C PRO A 100 37.34 -21.54 13.22
N GLU A 101 36.92 -22.81 13.22
CA GLU A 101 36.57 -23.56 12.02
C GLU A 101 35.25 -23.05 11.41
N VAL A 102 34.24 -22.80 12.24
CA VAL A 102 32.95 -22.24 11.83
C VAL A 102 33.13 -20.80 11.35
N LEU A 103 33.92 -20.00 12.07
CA LEU A 103 34.31 -18.64 11.65
C LEU A 103 35.05 -18.66 10.30
N ALA A 104 35.97 -19.61 10.09
CA ALA A 104 36.70 -19.72 8.84
C ALA A 104 35.85 -20.21 7.64
N VAL A 105 34.69 -20.84 7.88
CA VAL A 105 33.73 -21.22 6.82
C VAL A 105 32.80 -20.07 6.48
N PHE A 106 32.23 -19.39 7.48
CA PHE A 106 31.17 -18.39 7.26
C PHE A 106 31.66 -16.94 7.19
N GLY A 107 32.86 -16.63 7.71
CA GLY A 107 33.51 -15.32 7.57
C GLY A 107 34.11 -15.05 6.18
N ASP A 108 33.97 -16.00 5.24
CA ASP A 108 34.35 -15.86 3.83
C ASP A 108 33.11 -16.15 2.97
N LYS A 109 32.69 -15.17 2.16
CA LYS A 109 31.42 -15.27 1.42
C LYS A 109 31.46 -16.28 0.29
N ALA A 110 32.60 -16.46 -0.37
CA ALA A 110 32.73 -17.46 -1.42
C ALA A 110 32.63 -18.87 -0.81
N ARG A 111 33.38 -19.12 0.27
CA ARG A 111 33.35 -20.40 0.99
C ARG A 111 31.99 -20.70 1.62
N ALA A 112 31.31 -19.69 2.18
CA ALA A 112 29.96 -19.84 2.72
C ALA A 112 28.95 -20.26 1.64
N ARG A 113 29.05 -19.70 0.43
CA ARG A 113 28.18 -20.02 -0.71
C ARG A 113 28.46 -21.41 -1.29
N GLU A 114 29.73 -21.77 -1.46
CA GLU A 114 30.13 -23.14 -1.83
C GLU A 114 29.60 -24.17 -0.81
N PHE A 115 29.74 -23.85 0.48
CA PHE A 115 29.26 -24.68 1.58
C PHE A 115 27.73 -24.86 1.56
N ALA A 116 26.99 -23.77 1.36
CA ALA A 116 25.52 -23.81 1.23
C ALA A 116 25.07 -24.66 0.03
N ALA A 117 25.72 -24.50 -1.14
CA ALA A 117 25.45 -25.32 -2.31
C ALA A 117 25.75 -26.81 -2.06
N GLY A 118 26.88 -27.13 -1.42
CA GLY A 118 27.23 -28.49 -1.00
C GLY A 118 26.26 -29.10 0.02
N ALA A 119 25.62 -28.26 0.85
CA ALA A 119 24.57 -28.67 1.80
C ALA A 119 23.17 -28.78 1.17
N GLY A 120 23.03 -28.63 -0.15
CA GLY A 120 21.74 -28.68 -0.84
C GLY A 120 20.83 -27.52 -0.45
N VAL A 121 21.39 -26.32 -0.32
CA VAL A 121 20.66 -25.06 -0.13
C VAL A 121 20.81 -24.21 -1.41
N PRO A 122 19.71 -23.65 -1.97
CA PRO A 122 19.81 -22.82 -3.16
C PRO A 122 20.69 -21.59 -2.91
N VAL A 123 21.56 -21.26 -3.86
CA VAL A 123 22.38 -20.04 -3.87
C VAL A 123 22.13 -19.28 -5.17
N LEU A 124 22.33 -17.97 -5.16
CA LEU A 124 22.25 -17.17 -6.38
C LEU A 124 23.34 -17.56 -7.37
N ALA A 125 23.03 -17.51 -8.67
CA ALA A 125 24.05 -17.59 -9.72
C ALA A 125 25.08 -16.48 -9.48
N GLY A 126 26.35 -16.88 -9.44
CA GLY A 126 27.48 -15.97 -9.25
C GLY A 126 28.67 -16.39 -10.09
N ALA A 127 29.58 -15.46 -10.30
CA ALA A 127 30.77 -15.64 -11.11
C ALA A 127 31.96 -14.87 -10.51
N ASP A 128 33.13 -15.49 -10.54
CA ASP A 128 34.38 -14.89 -10.09
C ASP A 128 35.05 -14.12 -11.22
N GLY A 129 35.75 -13.04 -10.86
CA GLY A 129 36.47 -12.21 -11.82
C GLY A 129 35.57 -11.36 -12.74
N ARG A 130 36.19 -10.37 -13.37
CA ARG A 130 35.48 -9.36 -14.18
C ARG A 130 34.84 -9.96 -15.45
N ASP A 131 35.49 -10.94 -16.08
CA ASP A 131 34.97 -11.58 -17.29
C ASP A 131 33.75 -12.47 -16.99
N GLY A 132 33.82 -13.28 -15.93
CA GLY A 132 32.66 -14.05 -15.45
C GLY A 132 31.48 -13.16 -15.05
N ALA A 133 31.76 -12.00 -14.43
CA ALA A 133 30.74 -10.99 -14.17
C ALA A 133 30.13 -10.39 -15.44
N ARG A 134 30.91 -10.24 -16.53
CA ARG A 134 30.43 -9.77 -17.83
C ARG A 134 29.53 -10.81 -18.52
N GLU A 135 29.88 -12.09 -18.44
CA GLU A 135 29.02 -13.19 -18.90
C GLU A 135 27.70 -13.28 -18.11
N LEU A 136 27.78 -13.19 -16.78
CA LEU A 136 26.60 -13.21 -15.90
C LEU A 136 25.66 -12.02 -16.19
N LEU A 137 26.25 -10.83 -16.41
CA LEU A 137 25.53 -9.59 -16.75
C LEU A 137 24.76 -9.67 -18.08
N ALA A 138 25.20 -10.51 -19.03
CA ALA A 138 24.45 -10.77 -20.26
C ALA A 138 23.10 -11.49 -20.00
N THR A 139 22.91 -12.07 -18.80
CA THR A 139 21.67 -12.76 -18.39
C THR A 139 20.76 -11.92 -17.47
N GLY A 140 21.15 -10.69 -17.14
CA GLY A 140 20.43 -9.80 -16.21
C GLY A 140 21.37 -9.00 -15.31
N PRO A 141 20.86 -8.03 -14.53
CA PRO A 141 21.68 -7.17 -13.69
C PRO A 141 22.44 -7.95 -12.60
N VAL A 142 23.62 -7.45 -12.22
CA VAL A 142 24.50 -8.08 -11.23
C VAL A 142 24.83 -7.14 -10.07
N MET A 143 25.12 -7.74 -8.91
CA MET A 143 25.74 -7.08 -7.76
C MET A 143 27.18 -7.55 -7.65
N ILE A 144 28.13 -6.64 -7.83
CA ILE A 144 29.54 -6.84 -7.48
C ILE A 144 29.64 -6.78 -5.95
N LYS A 145 30.39 -7.69 -5.33
CA LYS A 145 30.63 -7.78 -3.89
C LYS A 145 32.10 -8.09 -3.59
N ALA A 146 32.63 -7.52 -2.51
CA ALA A 146 33.91 -7.90 -1.94
C ALA A 146 33.81 -9.27 -1.22
N VAL A 147 34.80 -10.14 -1.40
CA VAL A 147 34.81 -11.50 -0.80
C VAL A 147 34.92 -11.46 0.73
N GLY A 148 35.73 -10.55 1.26
CA GLY A 148 35.95 -10.36 2.71
C GLY A 148 35.16 -9.20 3.34
N GLY A 149 34.10 -8.70 2.69
CA GLY A 149 33.41 -7.48 3.11
C GLY A 149 32.08 -7.70 3.83
N GLY A 150 31.92 -7.09 5.02
CA GLY A 150 30.67 -7.11 5.81
C GLY A 150 29.87 -5.80 5.73
N GLY A 151 28.59 -5.84 6.14
CA GLY A 151 27.78 -4.64 6.42
C GLY A 151 27.49 -3.71 5.24
N GLY A 152 27.41 -4.26 4.01
CA GLY A 152 27.00 -3.52 2.81
C GLY A 152 28.07 -2.64 2.15
N ARG A 153 29.30 -2.60 2.70
CA ARG A 153 30.45 -1.89 2.10
C ARG A 153 31.12 -2.73 1.01
N GLY A 154 31.68 -2.08 -0.02
CA GLY A 154 32.32 -2.79 -1.14
C GLY A 154 31.33 -3.52 -2.06
N MET A 155 30.10 -3.00 -2.20
CA MET A 155 29.09 -3.54 -3.12
C MET A 155 28.63 -2.50 -4.14
N ARG A 156 28.45 -2.91 -5.40
CA ARG A 156 27.96 -2.04 -6.50
C ARG A 156 27.00 -2.82 -7.40
N VAL A 157 25.86 -2.21 -7.72
CA VAL A 157 24.93 -2.74 -8.72
C VAL A 157 25.38 -2.30 -10.11
N VAL A 158 25.42 -3.24 -11.06
CA VAL A 158 25.72 -3.00 -12.47
C VAL A 158 24.51 -3.47 -13.29
N ARG A 159 23.96 -2.57 -14.12
CA ARG A 159 22.81 -2.87 -14.99
C ARG A 159 23.17 -2.90 -16.47
N ARG A 160 24.23 -2.19 -16.88
CA ARG A 160 24.70 -2.13 -18.27
C ARG A 160 26.17 -2.54 -18.37
N GLY A 161 26.55 -3.19 -19.47
CA GLY A 161 27.92 -3.66 -19.69
C GLY A 161 28.99 -2.56 -19.71
N GLU A 162 28.59 -1.33 -19.99
CA GLU A 162 29.42 -0.11 -19.95
C GLU A 162 29.82 0.30 -18.52
N GLU A 163 28.98 -0.03 -17.52
CA GLU A 163 29.18 0.36 -16.11
C GLU A 163 30.14 -0.60 -15.38
N LEU A 164 30.38 -1.80 -15.94
CA LEU A 164 31.03 -2.91 -15.25
C LEU A 164 32.49 -2.61 -14.88
N ASP A 165 33.28 -2.06 -15.80
CA ASP A 165 34.72 -1.85 -15.59
C ASP A 165 34.98 -0.82 -14.47
N GLU A 166 34.32 0.34 -14.54
CA GLU A 166 34.40 1.41 -13.55
C GLU A 166 33.85 0.96 -12.17
N ALA A 167 32.72 0.25 -12.15
CA ALA A 167 32.15 -0.27 -10.91
C ALA A 167 33.06 -1.33 -10.25
N TRP A 168 33.72 -2.18 -11.04
CA TRP A 168 34.65 -3.20 -10.57
C TRP A 168 35.94 -2.57 -10.00
N GLU A 169 36.52 -1.58 -10.68
CA GLU A 169 37.68 -0.83 -10.16
C GLU A 169 37.35 -0.10 -8.85
N ARG A 170 36.20 0.55 -8.75
CA ARG A 170 35.76 1.19 -7.49
C ARG A 170 35.53 0.18 -6.37
N CYS A 171 34.82 -0.92 -6.64
CA CYS A 171 34.64 -2.00 -5.66
C CYS A 171 35.98 -2.56 -5.18
N ALA A 172 36.96 -2.76 -6.06
CA ALA A 172 38.25 -3.34 -5.72
C ALA A 172 39.08 -2.36 -4.86
N SER A 173 39.05 -1.07 -5.20
CA SER A 173 39.69 -0.02 -4.40
C SER A 173 39.05 0.11 -3.01
N GLU A 174 37.71 0.14 -2.93
CA GLU A 174 36.97 0.15 -1.66
C GLU A 174 37.23 -1.10 -0.81
N ALA A 175 37.33 -2.27 -1.44
CA ALA A 175 37.64 -3.53 -0.76
C ALA A 175 39.08 -3.54 -0.22
N GLN A 176 40.05 -3.07 -1.02
CA GLN A 176 41.44 -2.96 -0.60
C GLN A 176 41.64 -1.96 0.54
N GLN A 177 40.93 -0.82 0.51
CA GLN A 177 40.99 0.20 1.57
C GLN A 177 40.23 -0.23 2.84
N GLY A 178 39.07 -0.88 2.69
CA GLY A 178 38.20 -1.25 3.82
C GLY A 178 38.53 -2.57 4.48
N PHE A 179 39.08 -3.54 3.74
CA PHE A 179 39.28 -4.93 4.19
C PHE A 179 40.69 -5.47 3.88
N GLY A 180 41.58 -4.67 3.29
CA GLY A 180 42.95 -5.08 2.97
C GLY A 180 43.07 -6.10 1.84
N ARG A 181 41.97 -6.44 1.14
CA ARG A 181 41.91 -7.40 0.04
C ARG A 181 41.05 -6.84 -1.09
N ASP A 182 41.54 -6.89 -2.33
CA ASP A 182 40.89 -6.40 -3.55
C ASP A 182 39.99 -7.44 -4.25
N GLN A 183 39.86 -8.63 -3.67
CA GLN A 183 39.14 -9.77 -4.26
C GLN A 183 37.62 -9.51 -4.32
N LEU A 184 37.08 -9.57 -5.54
CA LEU A 184 35.66 -9.36 -5.85
C LEU A 184 35.06 -10.56 -6.58
N TYR A 185 33.75 -10.71 -6.41
CA TYR A 185 32.91 -11.62 -7.19
C TYR A 185 31.59 -10.92 -7.55
N ALA A 186 30.85 -11.46 -8.51
CA ALA A 186 29.53 -10.96 -8.91
C ALA A 186 28.43 -12.00 -8.65
N GLU A 187 27.27 -11.54 -8.21
CA GLU A 187 26.04 -12.33 -8.09
C GLU A 187 24.94 -11.73 -8.96
N ARG A 188 23.99 -12.54 -9.42
CA ARG A 188 22.78 -12.01 -10.06
C ARG A 188 21.94 -11.22 -9.07
N LEU A 189 21.57 -9.99 -9.43
CA LEU A 189 20.74 -9.12 -8.61
C LEU A 189 19.29 -9.63 -8.61
N LEU A 190 18.72 -9.84 -7.42
CA LEU A 190 17.29 -10.04 -7.23
C LEU A 190 16.60 -8.73 -6.87
N GLU A 191 15.93 -8.13 -7.85
CA GLU A 191 15.02 -7.00 -7.64
C GLU A 191 13.64 -7.50 -7.18
N GLY A 192 12.96 -6.69 -6.35
CA GLY A 192 11.63 -7.05 -5.81
C GLY A 192 11.64 -8.23 -4.83
N ALA A 193 12.78 -8.50 -4.20
CA ALA A 193 12.94 -9.59 -3.22
C ALA A 193 13.03 -9.05 -1.78
N ARG A 194 12.61 -9.89 -0.83
CA ARG A 194 12.68 -9.68 0.62
C ARG A 194 13.98 -10.24 1.17
N HIS A 195 14.50 -9.65 2.24
CA HIS A 195 15.64 -10.17 2.97
C HIS A 195 15.13 -10.83 4.25
N ILE A 196 15.19 -12.16 4.31
CA ILE A 196 14.74 -12.99 5.43
C ILE A 196 15.94 -13.65 6.08
N GLU A 197 15.93 -13.75 7.40
CA GLU A 197 16.98 -14.39 8.19
C GLU A 197 16.43 -15.52 9.04
N VAL A 198 17.29 -16.46 9.44
CA VAL A 198 16.98 -17.46 10.46
C VAL A 198 18.02 -17.41 11.57
N GLN A 199 17.58 -17.23 12.82
CA GLN A 199 18.45 -17.37 13.98
C GLN A 199 18.70 -18.86 14.26
N VAL A 200 19.97 -19.27 14.31
CA VAL A 200 20.39 -20.60 14.75
C VAL A 200 21.23 -20.49 16.02
N VAL A 201 21.14 -21.51 16.86
CA VAL A 201 21.95 -21.74 18.05
C VAL A 201 22.49 -23.17 18.00
N GLY A 202 23.76 -23.37 18.33
CA GLY A 202 24.34 -24.71 18.47
C GLY A 202 25.30 -24.86 19.64
N ASP A 203 25.51 -26.08 20.10
CA ASP A 203 26.48 -26.41 21.16
C ASP A 203 27.71 -27.15 20.62
N THR A 204 28.74 -27.27 21.45
CA THR A 204 29.98 -27.98 21.12
C THR A 204 29.82 -29.51 21.11
N ALA A 205 28.68 -30.05 21.56
CA ALA A 205 28.31 -31.45 21.38
C ALA A 205 27.72 -31.74 19.99
N GLY A 206 27.44 -30.69 19.19
CA GLY A 206 26.93 -30.78 17.83
C GLY A 206 25.41 -30.75 17.70
N ALA A 207 24.68 -30.45 18.78
CA ALA A 207 23.25 -30.19 18.70
C ALA A 207 23.02 -28.77 18.18
N VAL A 208 22.02 -28.59 17.30
CA VAL A 208 21.63 -27.28 16.77
C VAL A 208 20.10 -27.14 16.72
N THR A 209 19.62 -25.93 16.96
CA THR A 209 18.20 -25.55 16.89
C THR A 209 18.04 -24.14 16.30
N HIS A 210 16.81 -23.76 15.90
CA HIS A 210 16.52 -22.41 15.43
C HIS A 210 15.66 -21.65 16.43
N LEU A 211 15.76 -20.31 16.38
CA LEU A 211 14.92 -19.38 17.13
C LEU A 211 14.12 -18.47 16.18
N TRP A 212 13.61 -19.10 15.12
CA TRP A 212 12.72 -18.52 14.11
C TRP A 212 13.37 -17.45 13.21
N ASP A 213 12.53 -16.92 12.33
CA ASP A 213 12.87 -16.02 11.25
C ASP A 213 12.69 -14.53 11.59
N ARG A 214 13.42 -13.68 10.86
CA ARG A 214 13.28 -12.21 10.87
C ARG A 214 13.14 -11.69 9.45
N ASP A 215 12.37 -10.62 9.26
CA ASP A 215 12.41 -9.81 8.05
C ASP A 215 13.30 -8.58 8.27
N CYS A 216 14.32 -8.46 7.43
CA CYS A 216 15.31 -7.40 7.41
C CYS A 216 15.36 -6.72 6.03
N SER A 217 14.26 -6.75 5.28
CA SER A 217 14.13 -6.16 3.94
C SER A 217 14.31 -4.64 3.99
N THR A 218 13.84 -4.00 5.06
CA THR A 218 13.78 -2.54 5.18
C THR A 218 15.17 -1.93 5.38
N GLN A 219 15.79 -1.48 4.29
CA GLN A 219 17.18 -1.03 4.26
C GLN A 219 17.35 0.33 3.57
N ARG A 220 18.22 1.19 4.11
CA ARG A 220 18.69 2.45 3.48
C ARG A 220 20.14 2.25 3.03
N ARG A 221 20.44 2.32 1.74
CA ARG A 221 21.81 2.11 1.18
C ARG A 221 22.47 0.82 1.71
N HIS A 222 21.73 -0.29 1.72
CA HIS A 222 22.14 -1.61 2.25
C HIS A 222 22.37 -1.68 3.78
N GLN A 223 22.08 -0.63 4.55
CA GLN A 223 22.01 -0.70 6.01
C GLN A 223 20.57 -1.02 6.43
N LYS A 224 20.38 -2.08 7.22
CA LYS A 224 19.09 -2.45 7.82
C LYS A 224 18.64 -1.32 8.77
N VAL A 225 17.38 -0.91 8.69
CA VAL A 225 16.83 0.20 9.52
C VAL A 225 15.61 -0.20 10.34
N ILE A 226 14.82 -1.16 9.85
CA ILE A 226 13.67 -1.74 10.57
C ILE A 226 13.70 -3.26 10.37
N GLU A 227 13.55 -4.00 11.45
CA GLU A 227 13.51 -5.46 11.48
C GLU A 227 12.26 -5.98 12.17
N ILE A 228 11.72 -7.11 11.71
CA ILE A 228 10.45 -7.68 12.22
C ILE A 228 10.64 -9.17 12.54
N ALA A 229 10.18 -9.64 13.70
CA ALA A 229 10.12 -11.06 14.05
C ALA A 229 8.70 -11.45 14.52
N PRO A 230 8.19 -12.65 14.16
CA PRO A 230 8.64 -13.45 13.03
C PRO A 230 8.44 -12.68 11.70
N ALA A 231 8.99 -13.14 10.58
CA ALA A 231 8.80 -12.45 9.31
C ALA A 231 7.30 -12.48 8.91
N PRO A 232 6.67 -11.33 8.59
CA PRO A 232 5.26 -11.28 8.23
C PRO A 232 5.00 -11.93 6.87
N GLU A 233 3.80 -12.49 6.67
CA GLU A 233 3.35 -12.92 5.34
C GLU A 233 4.28 -13.94 4.64
N LEU A 234 4.93 -14.82 5.41
CA LEU A 234 5.53 -16.06 4.90
C LEU A 234 4.50 -17.18 4.93
N SER A 235 4.43 -17.98 3.87
CA SER A 235 3.70 -19.25 3.91
C SER A 235 4.38 -20.23 4.88
N GLU A 236 3.61 -21.13 5.49
CA GLU A 236 4.15 -22.12 6.44
C GLU A 236 5.18 -23.04 5.75
N ASP A 237 4.89 -23.51 4.53
CA ASP A 237 5.81 -24.31 3.71
C ASP A 237 7.14 -23.58 3.43
N THR A 238 7.10 -22.33 2.97
CA THR A 238 8.33 -21.57 2.69
C THR A 238 9.14 -21.30 3.95
N ARG A 239 8.47 -21.00 5.08
CA ARG A 239 9.11 -20.89 6.39
C ARG A 239 9.78 -22.21 6.79
N GLU A 240 9.07 -23.34 6.75
CA GLU A 240 9.63 -24.65 7.08
C GLU A 240 10.83 -25.03 6.19
N ARG A 241 10.76 -24.76 4.88
CA ARG A 241 11.86 -25.02 3.94
C ARG A 241 13.10 -24.16 4.25
N MET A 242 12.94 -22.88 4.62
CA MET A 242 14.05 -22.01 5.02
C MET A 242 14.65 -22.38 6.37
N LEU A 243 13.82 -22.62 7.39
CA LEU A 243 14.26 -23.10 8.71
C LEU A 243 15.02 -24.43 8.59
N GLY A 244 14.49 -25.34 7.77
CA GLY A 244 15.14 -26.61 7.43
C GLY A 244 16.47 -26.43 6.69
N ALA A 245 16.59 -25.44 5.80
CA ALA A 245 17.84 -25.12 5.10
C ALA A 245 18.92 -24.58 6.06
N ALA A 246 18.57 -23.64 6.93
CA ALA A 246 19.45 -23.11 7.96
C ALA A 246 19.95 -24.22 8.91
N LEU A 247 19.05 -25.10 9.37
CA LEU A 247 19.43 -26.25 10.20
C LEU A 247 20.32 -27.28 9.47
N ARG A 248 20.13 -27.50 8.16
CA ARG A 248 21.03 -28.38 7.39
C ARG A 248 22.46 -27.82 7.35
N MET A 249 22.61 -26.53 7.02
CA MET A 249 23.93 -25.87 6.99
C MET A 249 24.57 -25.89 8.38
N ALA A 250 23.81 -25.58 9.43
CA ALA A 250 24.32 -25.56 10.80
C ALA A 250 24.81 -26.93 11.29
N ARG A 251 24.09 -28.03 10.98
CA ARG A 251 24.52 -29.40 11.29
C ARG A 251 25.77 -29.79 10.52
N ALA A 252 25.82 -29.47 9.23
CA ALA A 252 26.96 -29.79 8.37
C ALA A 252 28.24 -29.06 8.84
N ALA A 253 28.12 -27.79 9.24
CA ALA A 253 29.23 -26.97 9.71
C ALA A 253 29.61 -27.23 11.17
N ARG A 254 28.79 -27.98 11.91
CA ARG A 254 28.87 -28.15 13.37
C ARG A 254 28.91 -26.81 14.10
N CYS A 255 27.98 -25.90 13.74
CA CYS A 255 27.89 -24.58 14.37
C CYS A 255 27.78 -24.70 15.89
N SER A 256 28.63 -23.96 16.59
CA SER A 256 28.51 -23.66 18.02
C SER A 256 28.14 -22.18 18.20
N SER A 257 27.61 -21.81 19.37
CA SER A 257 27.13 -20.45 19.66
C SER A 257 26.02 -20.00 18.69
N LEU A 258 25.92 -18.69 18.44
CA LEU A 258 24.93 -18.11 17.52
C LEU A 258 25.48 -18.01 16.10
N VAL A 259 24.61 -18.34 15.13
CA VAL A 259 24.82 -18.05 13.71
C VAL A 259 23.48 -17.59 13.13
N THR A 260 23.47 -16.49 12.39
CA THR A 260 22.34 -16.14 11.52
C THR A 260 22.61 -16.63 10.11
N PHE A 261 21.63 -17.25 9.47
CA PHE A 261 21.65 -17.53 8.03
C PHE A 261 20.73 -16.55 7.31
N GLU A 262 21.25 -15.85 6.29
CA GLU A 262 20.56 -14.80 5.53
C GLU A 262 20.13 -15.30 4.14
N PHE A 263 18.89 -14.99 3.74
CA PHE A 263 18.24 -15.45 2.52
C PHE A 263 17.55 -14.30 1.76
N MET A 264 17.64 -14.28 0.44
CA MET A 264 16.71 -13.53 -0.41
C MET A 264 15.48 -14.39 -0.68
N LEU A 265 14.29 -13.83 -0.54
CA LEU A 265 13.00 -14.47 -0.82
C LEU A 265 12.27 -13.71 -1.94
N ARG A 266 11.78 -14.40 -2.98
CA ARG A 266 10.94 -13.83 -4.04
C ARG A 266 9.79 -14.79 -4.36
N GLY A 267 8.56 -14.38 -4.04
CA GLY A 267 7.43 -15.31 -4.04
C GLY A 267 7.66 -16.41 -2.99
N GLU A 268 7.61 -17.67 -3.42
CA GLU A 268 7.87 -18.86 -2.58
C GLU A 268 9.28 -19.47 -2.80
N GLU A 269 10.13 -18.81 -3.59
CA GLU A 269 11.52 -19.23 -3.86
C GLU A 269 12.51 -18.42 -3.04
N PHE A 270 13.50 -19.09 -2.45
CA PHE A 270 14.54 -18.45 -1.65
C PHE A 270 15.95 -18.91 -2.02
N TRP A 271 16.93 -18.05 -1.78
CA TRP A 271 18.36 -18.29 -2.01
C TRP A 271 19.19 -17.78 -0.83
N PHE A 272 20.13 -18.59 -0.36
CA PHE A 272 21.12 -18.19 0.63
C PHE A 272 22.03 -17.08 0.07
N ILE A 273 22.33 -16.09 0.91
CA ILE A 273 23.21 -14.96 0.61
C ILE A 273 24.53 -15.08 1.37
N GLU A 274 24.44 -15.11 2.70
CA GLU A 274 25.56 -15.11 3.64
C GLU A 274 25.12 -15.69 4.99
N ALA A 275 26.09 -16.04 5.83
CA ALA A 275 25.86 -16.38 7.22
C ALA A 275 26.71 -15.46 8.09
N ASN A 276 26.13 -14.99 9.19
CA ASN A 276 26.78 -14.10 10.15
C ASN A 276 27.07 -14.92 11.42
N PRO A 277 28.31 -15.41 11.64
CA PRO A 277 28.65 -16.33 12.73
C PRO A 277 28.91 -15.57 14.04
N ARG A 278 27.95 -14.75 14.47
CA ARG A 278 28.03 -13.87 15.64
C ARG A 278 26.64 -13.42 16.11
N LEU A 279 26.60 -12.64 17.19
CA LEU A 279 25.43 -11.85 17.53
C LEU A 279 25.15 -10.83 16.40
N GLN A 280 23.88 -10.48 16.20
CA GLN A 280 23.47 -9.40 15.29
C GLN A 280 22.79 -8.27 16.06
N VAL A 281 22.71 -7.08 15.48
CA VAL A 281 22.15 -5.88 16.13
C VAL A 281 20.68 -6.12 16.49
N GLU A 282 19.98 -6.73 15.53
CA GLU A 282 18.59 -7.18 15.45
C GLU A 282 18.27 -8.50 16.19
N HIS A 283 19.20 -9.03 16.99
CA HIS A 283 18.91 -10.20 17.84
C HIS A 283 17.71 -9.96 18.78
N THR A 284 17.49 -8.71 19.19
CA THR A 284 16.46 -8.27 20.13
C THR A 284 15.04 -8.70 19.75
N VAL A 285 14.66 -8.62 18.47
CA VAL A 285 13.29 -9.02 18.05
C VAL A 285 13.07 -10.53 18.21
N THR A 286 14.13 -11.33 18.05
CA THR A 286 14.09 -12.76 18.38
C THR A 286 13.94 -12.98 19.89
N GLU A 287 14.63 -12.21 20.73
CA GLU A 287 14.50 -12.31 22.19
C GLU A 287 13.07 -11.98 22.65
N GLU A 288 12.46 -10.91 22.14
CA GLU A 288 11.11 -10.50 22.54
C GLU A 288 10.04 -11.56 22.19
N VAL A 289 10.09 -12.15 20.98
CA VAL A 289 9.07 -13.14 20.57
C VAL A 289 9.30 -14.52 21.18
N THR A 290 10.54 -14.93 21.46
CA THR A 290 10.86 -16.26 22.03
C THR A 290 10.96 -16.26 23.56
N GLY A 291 11.36 -15.14 24.16
CA GLY A 291 11.76 -15.03 25.56
C GLY A 291 13.14 -15.62 25.88
N VAL A 292 13.97 -15.90 24.87
CA VAL A 292 15.33 -16.42 25.05
C VAL A 292 16.32 -15.26 25.09
N ASP A 293 17.07 -15.09 26.19
CA ASP A 293 18.23 -14.21 26.22
C ASP A 293 19.38 -14.86 25.44
N LEU A 294 19.70 -14.30 24.28
CA LEU A 294 20.68 -14.87 23.35
C LEU A 294 22.12 -14.72 23.85
N VAL A 295 22.43 -13.65 24.59
CA VAL A 295 23.77 -13.41 25.13
C VAL A 295 24.06 -14.31 26.33
N ALA A 296 23.08 -14.50 27.23
CA ALA A 296 23.17 -15.46 28.32
C ALA A 296 23.34 -16.89 27.78
N VAL A 297 22.66 -17.24 26.69
CA VAL A 297 22.89 -18.50 25.96
C VAL A 297 24.33 -18.57 25.44
N GLN A 298 24.86 -17.53 24.77
CA GLN A 298 26.26 -17.51 24.31
C GLN A 298 27.27 -17.73 25.44
N LEU A 299 27.11 -17.01 26.56
CA LEU A 299 27.98 -17.14 27.74
C LEU A 299 27.96 -18.56 28.32
N ARG A 300 26.77 -19.17 28.43
CA ARG A 300 26.62 -20.53 28.95
C ARG A 300 27.20 -21.59 28.01
N LEU A 301 26.99 -21.45 26.70
CA LEU A 301 27.56 -22.35 25.70
C LEU A 301 29.09 -22.24 25.64
N ALA A 302 29.64 -21.03 25.73
CA ALA A 302 31.10 -20.81 25.82
C ALA A 302 31.69 -21.43 27.09
N ALA A 303 30.95 -21.42 28.21
CA ALA A 303 31.31 -22.13 29.43
C ALA A 303 31.10 -23.67 29.37
N GLY A 304 30.79 -24.22 28.19
CA GLY A 304 30.69 -25.67 27.94
C GLY A 304 29.32 -26.29 28.17
N ALA A 305 28.27 -25.48 28.40
CA ALA A 305 26.91 -26.01 28.50
C ALA A 305 26.39 -26.55 27.16
N THR A 306 25.53 -27.55 27.21
CA THR A 306 24.77 -28.09 26.08
C THR A 306 23.47 -27.32 25.83
N LEU A 307 22.87 -27.48 24.65
CA LEU A 307 21.52 -26.97 24.35
C LEU A 307 20.48 -27.48 25.37
N GLY A 308 20.63 -28.70 25.90
CA GLY A 308 19.75 -29.23 26.94
C GLY A 308 19.82 -28.45 28.25
N GLU A 309 21.03 -28.11 28.70
CA GLU A 309 21.24 -27.38 29.95
C GLU A 309 20.79 -25.91 29.86
N VAL A 310 20.84 -25.30 28.67
CA VAL A 310 20.28 -23.96 28.42
C VAL A 310 18.78 -23.97 28.09
N GLY A 311 18.12 -25.14 28.08
CA GLY A 311 16.66 -25.26 27.89
C GLY A 311 16.19 -25.27 26.43
N LEU A 312 17.09 -25.55 25.49
CA LEU A 312 16.89 -25.47 24.02
C LEU A 312 16.99 -26.83 23.30
N SER A 313 16.95 -27.96 24.01
CA SER A 313 16.95 -29.31 23.41
C SER A 313 15.59 -29.79 22.89
N GLY A 314 14.51 -29.08 23.22
CA GLY A 314 13.16 -29.36 22.73
C GLY A 314 12.87 -28.80 21.33
N PRO A 315 11.64 -28.93 20.83
CA PRO A 315 11.21 -28.18 19.65
C PRO A 315 11.36 -26.66 19.90
N PRO A 316 11.72 -25.87 18.88
CA PRO A 316 11.80 -24.42 18.96
C PRO A 316 10.58 -23.78 19.62
N VAL A 317 10.81 -22.88 20.59
CA VAL A 317 9.75 -22.14 21.28
C VAL A 317 8.97 -21.31 20.24
N ALA A 318 7.66 -21.52 20.15
CA ALA A 318 6.82 -20.78 19.20
C ALA A 318 6.81 -19.26 19.51
N PRO A 319 6.86 -18.39 18.50
CA PRO A 319 6.90 -16.95 18.68
C PRO A 319 5.59 -16.44 19.30
N ARG A 320 5.71 -15.62 20.35
CA ARG A 320 4.58 -15.00 21.03
C ARG A 320 4.27 -13.65 20.40
N GLY A 321 3.42 -13.64 19.38
CA GLY A 321 3.05 -12.42 18.65
C GLY A 321 4.20 -11.88 17.79
N PHE A 322 4.33 -10.55 17.71
CA PHE A 322 5.30 -9.88 16.83
C PHE A 322 6.15 -8.85 17.58
N ALA A 323 7.42 -8.73 17.18
CA ALA A 323 8.33 -7.66 17.58
C ALA A 323 8.84 -6.89 16.36
N VAL A 324 9.01 -5.57 16.51
CA VAL A 324 9.56 -4.66 15.51
C VAL A 324 10.68 -3.86 16.15
N GLN A 325 11.89 -3.90 15.58
CA GLN A 325 12.99 -3.01 15.94
C GLN A 325 13.10 -1.87 14.92
N ALA A 326 13.42 -0.68 15.40
CA ALA A 326 13.84 0.46 14.59
C ALA A 326 15.22 0.97 15.05
N ARG A 327 16.15 1.17 14.11
CA ARG A 327 17.51 1.66 14.39
C ARG A 327 17.56 3.18 14.34
N VAL A 328 17.63 3.82 15.51
CA VAL A 328 17.75 5.27 15.64
C VAL A 328 19.21 5.67 15.50
N ASN A 329 19.58 6.16 14.33
CA ASN A 329 20.92 6.63 14.01
C ASN A 329 20.99 8.16 14.08
N ALA A 330 22.15 8.70 14.46
CA ALA A 330 22.49 10.10 14.23
C ALA A 330 22.73 10.35 12.74
N GLU A 331 22.30 11.50 12.21
CA GLU A 331 22.61 11.92 10.85
C GLU A 331 23.81 12.89 10.77
N GLU A 332 24.32 13.33 11.91
CA GLU A 332 25.47 14.22 12.05
C GLU A 332 26.21 14.00 13.36
N ALA A 333 27.46 14.47 13.44
CA ALA A 333 28.22 14.51 14.68
C ALA A 333 27.80 15.72 15.53
N GLY A 334 27.83 15.56 16.85
CA GLY A 334 27.46 16.61 17.79
C GLY A 334 27.26 16.10 19.20
N ARG A 335 26.88 17.00 20.12
CA ARG A 335 26.66 16.67 21.53
C ARG A 335 25.17 16.59 21.83
N ILE A 336 24.75 15.44 22.32
CA ILE A 336 23.35 15.20 22.68
C ILE A 336 23.03 15.98 23.95
N THR A 337 22.13 16.95 23.85
CA THR A 337 21.70 17.80 24.98
C THR A 337 20.56 17.19 25.77
N ARG A 338 19.67 16.44 25.08
CA ARG A 338 18.53 15.72 25.65
C ARG A 338 18.41 14.33 25.04
N PHE A 339 18.07 13.32 25.85
CA PHE A 339 17.94 11.94 25.41
C PHE A 339 16.89 11.18 26.25
N ASP A 340 15.62 11.39 25.89
CA ASP A 340 14.46 10.82 26.57
C ASP A 340 14.05 9.54 25.85
N VAL A 341 14.48 8.39 26.37
CA VAL A 341 14.12 7.08 25.80
C VAL A 341 12.63 6.76 25.98
N PRO A 342 11.94 6.20 24.97
CA PRO A 342 10.54 5.80 25.12
C PRO A 342 10.41 4.60 26.05
N THR A 343 9.26 4.48 26.72
CA THR A 343 9.03 3.48 27.76
C THR A 343 7.60 2.92 27.71
N GLY A 344 7.27 2.01 28.64
CA GLY A 344 5.94 1.44 28.80
C GLY A 344 5.83 -0.02 28.31
N PRO A 345 4.65 -0.65 28.48
CA PRO A 345 4.48 -2.08 28.22
C PRO A 345 4.79 -2.48 26.77
N GLY A 346 5.68 -3.46 26.60
CA GLY A 346 6.12 -3.94 25.29
C GLY A 346 6.95 -2.93 24.49
N VAL A 347 7.67 -2.03 25.17
CA VAL A 347 8.70 -1.16 24.58
C VAL A 347 10.01 -1.39 25.32
N ARG A 348 11.03 -1.82 24.58
CA ARG A 348 12.43 -2.01 25.02
C ARG A 348 13.33 -1.06 24.26
N VAL A 349 14.35 -0.52 24.93
CA VAL A 349 15.34 0.36 24.30
C VAL A 349 16.75 -0.09 24.71
N ASP A 350 17.52 -0.54 23.71
CA ASP A 350 18.93 -0.92 23.89
C ASP A 350 19.81 0.24 23.37
N THR A 351 20.62 0.81 24.27
CA THR A 351 21.45 1.99 23.99
C THR A 351 22.59 2.12 25.02
N ALA A 352 23.70 2.73 24.61
CA ALA A 352 24.77 3.23 25.50
C ALA A 352 24.73 4.76 25.70
N ILE A 353 23.84 5.46 25.01
CA ILE A 353 23.79 6.91 24.91
C ILE A 353 22.95 7.51 26.05
N ARG A 354 23.33 8.72 26.48
CA ARG A 354 22.61 9.55 27.46
C ARG A 354 22.80 11.02 27.11
N ALA A 355 21.95 11.88 27.69
CA ALA A 355 22.17 13.32 27.65
C ALA A 355 23.59 13.69 28.15
N GLY A 356 24.23 14.61 27.44
CA GLY A 356 25.61 15.05 27.65
C GLY A 356 26.66 14.31 26.82
N ALA A 357 26.34 13.18 26.18
CA ALA A 357 27.27 12.39 25.36
C ALA A 357 27.62 13.07 24.04
N GLU A 358 28.84 12.86 23.56
CA GLU A 358 29.29 13.30 22.24
C GLU A 358 29.21 12.13 21.24
N VAL A 359 28.73 12.44 20.03
CA VAL A 359 28.61 11.52 18.91
C VAL A 359 29.55 12.02 17.82
N GLY A 360 30.58 11.24 17.51
CA GLY A 360 31.55 11.55 16.46
C GLY A 360 31.39 10.68 15.21
N VAL A 361 32.12 11.01 14.15
CA VAL A 361 32.10 10.26 12.87
C VAL A 361 33.00 9.00 12.86
N ARG A 362 33.76 8.74 13.93
CA ARG A 362 34.73 7.62 14.00
C ARG A 362 34.07 6.24 14.08
N TYR A 363 32.85 6.16 14.63
CA TYR A 363 32.15 4.92 14.91
C TYR A 363 30.77 4.89 14.24
N ASP A 364 30.12 3.73 14.30
CA ASP A 364 28.76 3.55 13.77
C ASP A 364 27.76 4.54 14.42
N PRO A 365 26.89 5.19 13.63
CA PRO A 365 26.01 6.26 14.11
C PRO A 365 24.78 5.77 14.92
N LEU A 366 24.63 4.47 15.17
CA LEU A 366 23.53 3.92 15.97
C LEU A 366 23.52 4.48 17.40
N LEU A 367 22.50 5.29 17.71
CA LEU A 367 22.26 5.83 19.06
C LEU A 367 21.48 4.84 19.92
N ALA A 368 20.43 4.25 19.37
CA ALA A 368 19.55 3.34 20.09
C ALA A 368 18.78 2.40 19.17
N LYS A 369 18.42 1.23 19.69
CA LYS A 369 17.47 0.31 19.09
C LYS A 369 16.16 0.41 19.86
N VAL A 370 15.10 0.88 19.21
CA VAL A 370 13.75 0.90 19.79
C VAL A 370 13.03 -0.36 19.35
N VAL A 371 12.70 -1.22 20.30
CA VAL A 371 12.07 -2.52 20.06
C VAL A 371 10.66 -2.51 20.65
N ALA A 372 9.66 -2.73 19.81
CA ALA A 372 8.26 -2.79 20.20
C ALA A 372 7.69 -4.19 20.01
N HIS A 373 7.21 -4.79 21.09
CA HIS A 373 6.61 -6.12 21.09
C HIS A 373 5.10 -6.05 21.32
N VAL A 374 4.33 -6.88 20.62
CA VAL A 374 2.91 -7.16 20.89
C VAL A 374 2.71 -8.67 21.13
N PRO A 375 2.14 -9.10 22.27
CA PRO A 375 1.92 -10.52 22.54
C PRO A 375 0.73 -11.11 21.76
N ALA A 376 -0.14 -10.26 21.21
CA ALA A 376 -1.28 -10.62 20.37
C ALA A 376 -1.53 -9.53 19.33
N GLY A 377 -2.01 -9.93 18.14
CA GLY A 377 -2.14 -9.07 16.95
C GLY A 377 -1.08 -9.38 15.88
N GLY A 378 -1.26 -8.78 14.69
CA GLY A 378 -0.33 -8.91 13.56
C GLY A 378 0.88 -7.97 13.64
N ALA A 379 1.74 -8.03 12.62
CA ALA A 379 2.93 -7.19 12.51
C ALA A 379 2.59 -5.68 12.50
N GLU A 380 1.43 -5.31 11.96
CA GLU A 380 0.89 -3.95 11.91
C GLU A 380 0.71 -3.37 13.32
N ALA A 381 0.30 -4.19 14.29
CA ALA A 381 0.13 -3.75 15.69
C ALA A 381 1.48 -3.48 16.36
N ALA A 382 2.51 -4.28 16.05
CA ALA A 382 3.89 -4.02 16.48
C ALA A 382 4.44 -2.76 15.80
N CYS A 383 4.19 -2.56 14.50
CA CYS A 383 4.59 -1.36 13.76
C CYS A 383 3.93 -0.10 14.33
N ALA A 384 2.63 -0.15 14.64
CA ALA A 384 1.92 0.95 15.29
C ALA A 384 2.51 1.28 16.67
N ARG A 385 2.90 0.27 17.45
CA ARG A 385 3.56 0.45 18.76
C ARG A 385 4.97 1.03 18.62
N ALA A 386 5.77 0.56 17.67
CA ALA A 386 7.09 1.12 17.33
C ALA A 386 6.98 2.59 16.90
N ARG A 387 6.03 2.90 16.01
CA ARG A 387 5.77 4.27 15.54
C ARG A 387 5.37 5.20 16.70
N ARG A 388 4.57 4.72 17.66
CA ARG A 388 4.21 5.47 18.87
C ARG A 388 5.44 5.72 19.75
N ALA A 389 6.20 4.68 20.08
CA ALA A 389 7.43 4.80 20.87
C ALA A 389 8.45 5.77 20.23
N LEU A 390 8.64 5.72 18.90
CA LEU A 390 9.48 6.68 18.18
C LEU A 390 8.95 8.13 18.21
N GLY A 391 7.66 8.35 18.51
CA GLY A 391 7.11 9.69 18.74
C GLY A 391 7.29 10.20 20.17
N GLU A 392 7.54 9.30 21.11
CA GLU A 392 7.86 9.59 22.52
C GLU A 392 9.38 9.80 22.71
N PHE A 393 10.21 9.42 21.73
CA PHE A 393 11.67 9.50 21.80
C PHE A 393 12.18 10.93 21.56
N GLY A 394 12.53 11.65 22.63
CA GLY A 394 13.14 12.98 22.55
C GLY A 394 14.65 12.93 22.41
N VAL A 395 15.19 13.35 21.26
CA VAL A 395 16.64 13.55 21.07
C VAL A 395 16.89 14.98 20.61
N GLU A 396 17.74 15.72 21.32
CA GLU A 396 18.14 17.09 20.97
C GLU A 396 19.67 17.21 20.94
N GLY A 397 20.18 18.14 20.13
CA GLY A 397 21.62 18.38 19.94
C GLY A 397 22.27 17.64 18.77
N VAL A 398 21.58 16.66 18.18
CA VAL A 398 21.91 16.04 16.87
C VAL A 398 20.62 15.67 16.12
N ARG A 399 20.61 15.80 14.79
CA ARG A 399 19.55 15.23 13.94
C ARG A 399 19.61 13.70 13.93
N THR A 400 18.44 13.07 13.81
CA THR A 400 18.29 11.60 13.84
C THR A 400 17.34 11.11 12.77
N GLY A 401 17.46 9.83 12.39
CA GLY A 401 16.58 9.18 11.42
C GLY A 401 15.12 8.95 11.88
N VAL A 402 14.72 9.40 13.08
CA VAL A 402 13.38 9.16 13.67
C VAL A 402 12.21 9.55 12.75
N PRO A 403 12.21 10.70 12.03
CA PRO A 403 11.13 11.05 11.12
C PRO A 403 10.95 10.03 10.00
N LEU A 404 12.05 9.60 9.35
CA LEU A 404 12.04 8.60 8.29
C LEU A 404 11.54 7.24 8.81
N LEU A 405 12.00 6.81 9.97
CA LEU A 405 11.55 5.54 10.59
C LEU A 405 10.03 5.56 10.87
N ARG A 406 9.50 6.68 11.37
CA ARG A 406 8.06 6.86 11.62
C ARG A 406 7.23 6.86 10.34
N GLU A 407 7.76 7.39 9.24
CA GLU A 407 7.12 7.36 7.93
C GLU A 407 7.10 5.95 7.35
N VAL A 408 8.22 5.23 7.38
CA VAL A 408 8.28 3.84 6.89
C VAL A 408 7.32 2.94 7.66
N LEU A 409 7.30 3.03 9.00
CA LEU A 409 6.37 2.28 9.86
C LEU A 409 4.89 2.66 9.68
N ALA A 410 4.58 3.76 8.99
CA ALA A 410 3.21 4.16 8.67
C ALA A 410 2.72 3.57 7.33
N ARG A 411 3.59 3.01 6.50
CA ARG A 411 3.23 2.43 5.20
C ARG A 411 2.73 0.98 5.36
N PRO A 412 1.59 0.60 4.76
CA PRO A 412 1.20 -0.81 4.67
C PRO A 412 2.29 -1.62 3.95
N ARG A 413 2.62 -2.82 4.48
CA ARG A 413 3.53 -3.79 3.84
C ARG A 413 4.89 -3.22 3.40
N PHE A 414 5.50 -2.33 4.17
CA PHE A 414 6.84 -1.79 3.85
C PHE A 414 7.96 -2.85 3.76
N TRP A 415 7.71 -4.06 4.29
CA TRP A 415 8.55 -5.24 4.19
C TRP A 415 8.47 -5.98 2.84
N ALA A 416 7.71 -5.47 1.84
CA ALA A 416 7.47 -6.17 0.58
C ALA A 416 8.75 -6.43 -0.26
N HIS A 417 9.76 -5.55 -0.19
CA HIS A 417 11.05 -5.71 -0.87
C HIS A 417 12.11 -4.74 -0.30
N THR A 418 13.37 -4.95 -0.67
CA THR A 418 14.52 -4.16 -0.20
C THR A 418 14.62 -2.71 -0.70
N GLY A 419 13.68 -2.23 -1.51
CA GLY A 419 13.75 -0.92 -2.18
C GLY A 419 13.07 0.25 -1.45
N VAL A 420 12.13 -0.04 -0.54
CA VAL A 420 11.11 0.92 -0.07
C VAL A 420 11.67 2.21 0.55
N VAL A 421 12.83 2.16 1.22
CA VAL A 421 13.43 3.36 1.85
C VAL A 421 14.15 4.25 0.82
N ALA A 422 14.64 3.70 -0.29
CA ALA A 422 15.29 4.48 -1.34
C ALA A 422 14.30 5.33 -2.14
N GLU A 423 13.06 4.85 -2.29
CA GLU A 423 11.93 5.56 -2.89
C GLU A 423 11.46 6.76 -2.04
N LEU A 424 11.69 6.71 -0.72
CA LEU A 424 11.31 7.75 0.23
C LEU A 424 12.33 8.89 0.33
N ALA A 425 13.62 8.58 0.28
CA ALA A 425 14.69 9.51 0.64
C ALA A 425 14.92 10.66 -0.36
N GLN A 426 14.20 10.72 -1.48
CA GLN A 426 14.38 11.74 -2.52
C GLN A 426 13.66 13.07 -2.24
N ALA A 427 13.08 13.26 -1.05
CA ALA A 427 12.07 14.30 -0.79
C ALA A 427 12.44 15.48 0.14
N HIS A 428 13.56 15.48 0.90
CA HIS A 428 13.82 16.52 1.94
C HIS A 428 15.31 16.80 2.26
N VAL A 429 15.77 18.08 2.23
CA VAL A 429 17.03 18.60 2.86
C VAL A 429 16.98 20.14 3.10
N VAL A 430 17.28 20.64 4.31
CA VAL A 430 17.68 22.04 4.66
C VAL A 430 18.52 22.08 5.98
N PRO A 431 19.56 22.94 6.16
CA PRO A 431 20.27 23.11 7.46
C PRO A 431 20.70 24.55 7.90
N GLU A 432 21.19 24.67 9.15
CA GLU A 432 21.85 25.81 9.85
C GLU A 432 22.93 25.24 10.82
N GLY A 433 23.84 25.93 11.54
CA GLY A 433 24.29 27.34 11.62
C GLY A 433 25.07 27.62 12.95
N GLY A 434 26.26 28.26 12.95
CA GLY A 434 27.05 28.55 14.19
C GLY A 434 28.43 29.21 13.93
N ALA A 435 29.28 29.51 14.94
CA ALA A 435 30.59 30.19 14.78
C ALA A 435 31.78 29.22 14.55
N CYS A 436 32.91 29.66 13.95
CA CYS A 436 34.01 28.76 13.54
C CYS A 436 35.43 29.15 13.96
N ASP A 437 36.25 28.13 14.24
CA ASP A 437 37.70 28.21 14.49
C ASP A 437 38.33 26.89 13.99
N GLY A 438 39.47 26.94 13.28
CA GLY A 438 40.17 25.75 12.76
C GLY A 438 40.37 25.70 11.24
N ILE A 439 40.76 24.52 10.72
CA ILE A 439 41.04 24.31 9.29
C ILE A 439 39.76 23.88 8.57
N LEU A 440 39.35 24.65 7.57
CA LEU A 440 38.27 24.32 6.65
C LEU A 440 38.82 23.40 5.55
N GLY A 441 38.33 22.16 5.50
CA GLY A 441 38.64 21.20 4.46
C GLY A 441 37.69 21.28 3.26
N ALA A 442 38.10 20.73 2.12
CA ALA A 442 37.27 20.62 0.93
C ALA A 442 36.12 19.62 1.17
N PRO A 443 34.85 20.01 0.99
CA PRO A 443 33.72 19.12 1.27
C PRO A 443 33.56 17.98 0.25
N LEU A 444 34.32 18.03 -0.84
CA LEU A 444 34.36 17.07 -1.94
C LEU A 444 35.63 17.35 -2.79
N GLY A 445 36.05 16.37 -3.60
CA GLY A 445 37.15 16.56 -4.54
C GLY A 445 36.73 17.36 -5.78
N GLY A 446 37.48 18.39 -6.14
CA GLY A 446 37.16 19.31 -7.24
C GLY A 446 38.31 20.28 -7.57
N THR A 447 38.13 21.12 -8.58
CA THR A 447 39.10 22.17 -8.96
C THR A 447 38.65 23.53 -8.48
N VAL A 448 39.53 24.30 -7.83
CA VAL A 448 39.21 25.63 -7.29
C VAL A 448 39.01 26.62 -8.43
N VAL A 449 37.79 27.17 -8.56
CA VAL A 449 37.38 28.09 -9.65
C VAL A 449 37.63 29.55 -9.27
N SER A 450 37.23 29.93 -8.05
CA SER A 450 37.47 31.25 -7.47
C SER A 450 37.87 31.11 -6.01
N VAL A 451 38.54 32.12 -5.47
CA VAL A 451 38.76 32.31 -4.04
C VAL A 451 38.42 33.77 -3.76
N ASP A 452 37.42 33.98 -2.92
CA ASP A 452 36.65 35.23 -2.85
C ASP A 452 36.95 36.05 -1.59
N VAL A 453 37.93 35.61 -0.79
CA VAL A 453 38.39 36.23 0.47
C VAL A 453 39.92 36.29 0.55
N SER A 454 40.46 37.08 1.48
CA SER A 454 41.90 37.26 1.71
C SER A 454 42.34 36.91 3.15
N PRO A 455 43.60 36.51 3.39
CA PRO A 455 44.11 36.33 4.75
C PRO A 455 44.14 37.66 5.52
N GLY A 456 43.58 37.66 6.72
CA GLY A 456 43.32 38.82 7.57
C GLY A 456 41.87 39.33 7.50
N GLU A 457 41.07 38.84 6.57
CA GLU A 457 39.68 39.29 6.36
C GLU A 457 38.70 38.65 7.36
N PRO A 458 37.83 39.43 8.02
CA PRO A 458 36.72 38.89 8.79
C PRO A 458 35.67 38.30 7.85
N VAL A 459 35.11 37.14 8.21
CA VAL A 459 34.08 36.43 7.44
C VAL A 459 32.93 36.05 8.35
N GLU A 460 31.70 36.06 7.82
CA GLU A 460 30.47 35.73 8.55
C GLU A 460 30.00 34.29 8.30
N ALA A 461 29.22 33.74 9.22
CA ALA A 461 28.61 32.41 9.05
C ALA A 461 27.81 32.32 7.74
N GLY A 462 28.14 31.34 6.89
CA GLY A 462 27.52 31.16 5.58
C GLY A 462 28.09 32.04 4.46
N GLN A 463 29.01 32.97 4.74
CA GLN A 463 29.70 33.76 3.72
C GLN A 463 30.48 32.85 2.76
N GLN A 464 30.42 33.13 1.46
CA GLN A 464 31.20 32.42 0.46
C GLN A 464 32.70 32.72 0.62
N LEU A 465 33.53 31.68 0.61
CA LEU A 465 34.99 31.79 0.74
C LEU A 465 35.71 31.42 -0.57
N LEU A 466 35.28 30.35 -1.23
CA LEU A 466 35.80 29.91 -2.52
C LEU A 466 34.79 29.00 -3.24
N VAL A 467 35.03 28.72 -4.52
CA VAL A 467 34.19 27.80 -5.33
C VAL A 467 35.03 26.63 -5.84
N LEU A 468 34.49 25.41 -5.76
CA LEU A 468 35.06 24.19 -6.35
C LEU A 468 34.19 23.70 -7.52
N GLU A 469 34.77 23.43 -8.69
CA GLU A 469 34.10 22.69 -9.77
C GLU A 469 34.34 21.19 -9.59
N ALA A 470 33.27 20.41 -9.52
CA ALA A 470 33.30 18.95 -9.56
C ALA A 470 32.17 18.43 -10.45
N MET A 471 32.49 17.50 -11.34
CA MET A 471 31.52 16.87 -12.26
C MET A 471 30.65 17.88 -13.06
N LYS A 472 31.24 19.02 -13.48
CA LYS A 472 30.58 20.15 -14.17
C LYS A 472 29.57 20.95 -13.32
N MET A 473 29.62 20.82 -12.00
CA MET A 473 28.84 21.62 -11.06
C MET A 473 29.76 22.46 -10.18
N GLU A 474 29.40 23.71 -9.95
CA GLU A 474 30.07 24.58 -8.98
C GLU A 474 29.52 24.34 -7.57
N HIS A 475 30.43 24.16 -6.62
CA HIS A 475 30.18 23.94 -5.22
C HIS A 475 30.79 25.09 -4.42
N VAL A 476 29.92 25.99 -3.93
CA VAL A 476 30.33 27.12 -3.09
C VAL A 476 30.75 26.61 -1.71
N VAL A 477 32.02 26.79 -1.37
CA VAL A 477 32.55 26.54 -0.03
C VAL A 477 32.31 27.78 0.82
N ARG A 478 31.43 27.62 1.81
CA ARG A 478 31.02 28.69 2.74
C ARG A 478 31.76 28.59 4.06
N ALA A 479 31.94 29.72 4.73
CA ALA A 479 32.40 29.77 6.10
C ALA A 479 31.40 29.01 6.97
N PRO A 480 31.83 27.96 7.71
CA PRO A 480 30.93 27.24 8.62
C PRO A 480 30.48 28.11 9.80
N GLY A 481 31.12 29.27 10.00
CA GLY A 481 30.75 30.26 10.99
C GLY A 481 31.43 31.61 10.82
N SER A 482 31.14 32.54 11.72
CA SER A 482 31.84 33.84 11.74
C SER A 482 33.24 33.71 12.36
N GLY A 483 34.24 34.37 11.76
CA GLY A 483 35.64 34.30 12.15
C GLY A 483 36.53 35.24 11.33
N VAL A 484 37.85 35.02 11.33
CA VAL A 484 38.83 35.69 10.44
C VAL A 484 39.60 34.65 9.65
N VAL A 485 39.76 34.84 8.34
CA VAL A 485 40.62 34.01 7.51
C VAL A 485 42.07 34.21 7.94
N ARG A 486 42.69 33.21 8.58
CA ARG A 486 44.09 33.25 9.01
C ARG A 486 45.06 32.85 7.91
N LEU A 487 44.67 31.89 7.08
CA LEU A 487 45.47 31.40 5.96
C LEU A 487 44.57 30.86 4.85
N LEU A 488 45.01 30.98 3.61
CA LEU A 488 44.46 30.24 2.46
C LEU A 488 45.50 29.21 2.01
N HIS A 489 45.08 27.95 1.95
CA HIS A 489 45.92 26.83 1.52
C HIS A 489 45.72 26.56 0.02
N ALA A 490 44.48 26.66 -0.45
CA ALA A 490 44.10 26.40 -1.83
C ALA A 490 44.26 27.62 -2.75
N ARG A 491 44.59 27.37 -4.02
CA ARG A 491 44.76 28.40 -5.08
C ARG A 491 43.80 28.17 -6.24
N VAL A 492 43.38 29.25 -6.92
CA VAL A 492 42.59 29.16 -8.16
C VAL A 492 43.34 28.33 -9.21
N GLY A 493 42.64 27.37 -9.81
CA GLY A 493 43.17 26.38 -10.76
C GLY A 493 43.76 25.11 -10.12
N GLU A 494 43.81 25.02 -8.79
CA GLU A 494 44.31 23.84 -8.07
C GLU A 494 43.22 22.77 -7.92
N THR A 495 43.56 21.50 -8.18
CA THR A 495 42.66 20.36 -7.91
C THR A 495 42.91 19.82 -6.52
N VAL A 496 41.86 19.84 -5.69
CA VAL A 496 41.86 19.40 -4.29
C VAL A 496 41.07 18.10 -4.14
N GLY A 497 41.50 17.21 -3.24
CA GLY A 497 40.73 16.03 -2.84
C GLY A 497 39.77 16.33 -1.68
N GLU A 498 38.77 15.49 -1.46
CA GLU A 498 37.89 15.58 -0.29
C GLU A 498 38.70 15.59 1.02
N GLY A 499 38.36 16.50 1.93
CA GLY A 499 39.09 16.74 3.18
C GLY A 499 40.38 17.56 3.05
N SER A 500 40.86 17.91 1.85
CA SER A 500 42.08 18.71 1.67
C SER A 500 41.94 20.10 2.30
N PRO A 501 42.96 20.63 2.99
CA PRO A 501 42.86 21.96 3.63
C PRO A 501 42.68 23.05 2.58
N LEU A 502 41.64 23.87 2.75
CA LEU A 502 41.31 25.00 1.87
C LEU A 502 41.68 26.34 2.51
N ALA A 503 41.26 26.53 3.76
CA ALA A 503 41.49 27.75 4.53
C ALA A 503 41.70 27.42 6.01
N THR A 504 42.34 28.31 6.76
CA THR A 504 42.32 28.29 8.23
C THR A 504 41.55 29.51 8.69
N LEU A 505 40.52 29.30 9.49
CA LEU A 505 39.69 30.33 10.11
C LEU A 505 40.06 30.44 11.58
N GLY A 506 39.99 31.64 12.14
CA GLY A 506 40.31 31.91 13.55
C GLY A 506 39.21 32.72 14.22
N ALA A 507 38.89 32.41 15.49
CA ALA A 507 37.85 33.12 16.23
C ALA A 507 38.11 34.64 16.37
N VAL A 508 37.03 35.43 16.41
CA VAL A 508 37.02 36.88 16.71
C VAL A 508 36.64 37.08 18.18
N THR A 509 37.48 37.78 18.94
CA THR A 509 37.16 38.25 20.29
C THR A 509 36.74 39.72 20.27
N GLY A 510 35.47 39.98 19.92
CA GLY A 510 34.90 41.33 19.84
C GLY A 510 33.38 41.29 19.76
N THR A 511 32.72 42.31 20.31
CA THR A 511 31.25 42.45 20.31
C THR A 511 30.67 42.45 18.90
N GLN A 512 29.50 41.81 18.75
CA GLN A 512 28.76 41.74 17.49
C GLN A 512 28.49 43.16 16.95
N GLY A 513 29.14 43.49 15.83
CA GLY A 513 28.58 44.46 14.90
C GLY A 513 27.57 43.73 14.02
N GLU A 514 26.39 44.33 13.82
CA GLU A 514 25.43 43.83 12.84
C GLU A 514 26.06 43.92 11.45
N GLY A 515 26.31 42.77 10.84
CA GLY A 515 26.76 42.67 9.45
C GLY A 515 25.72 43.29 8.50
N PRO A 516 26.13 43.69 7.29
CA PRO A 516 25.16 44.14 6.28
C PRO A 516 24.18 43.00 6.05
N ALA A 517 22.89 43.26 6.32
CA ALA A 517 21.85 42.25 6.18
C ALA A 517 22.00 41.58 4.81
N ALA A 518 22.07 40.24 4.80
CA ALA A 518 21.98 39.46 3.57
C ALA A 518 20.82 40.02 2.76
N GLU A 519 21.06 40.37 1.48
CA GLU A 519 20.02 40.97 0.63
C GLU A 519 18.74 40.16 0.83
N PRO A 520 17.63 40.80 1.26
CA PRO A 520 16.46 40.07 1.68
C PRO A 520 16.04 39.21 0.50
N VAL A 521 16.19 37.88 0.67
CA VAL A 521 15.76 36.91 -0.31
C VAL A 521 14.25 37.03 -0.33
N ASP A 522 13.77 37.84 -1.27
CA ASP A 522 12.37 38.08 -1.49
C ASP A 522 11.72 36.71 -1.75
N PRO A 523 10.88 36.20 -0.83
CA PRO A 523 10.27 34.88 -0.99
C PRO A 523 9.31 34.84 -2.19
N ASP A 524 8.90 36.02 -2.68
CA ASP A 524 8.07 36.19 -3.87
C ASP A 524 8.91 36.35 -5.16
N ALA A 525 10.24 36.38 -5.08
CA ALA A 525 11.13 36.47 -6.24
C ALA A 525 11.12 35.18 -7.07
N VAL A 526 10.29 35.19 -8.11
CA VAL A 526 10.15 34.07 -9.05
C VAL A 526 11.44 33.88 -9.88
N ARG A 527 12.23 32.87 -9.53
CA ARG A 527 13.42 32.45 -10.29
C ARG A 527 13.07 32.13 -11.75
N ALA A 528 14.03 32.24 -12.66
CA ALA A 528 13.81 32.00 -14.09
C ALA A 528 13.30 30.58 -14.43
N ASP A 529 13.74 29.56 -13.68
CA ASP A 529 13.28 28.18 -13.83
C ASP A 529 11.83 28.01 -13.32
N LEU A 530 11.51 28.58 -12.14
CA LEU A 530 10.16 28.62 -11.60
C LEU A 530 9.20 29.41 -12.51
N ALA A 531 9.66 30.52 -13.09
CA ALA A 531 8.90 31.32 -14.05
C ALA A 531 8.55 30.52 -15.32
N GLU A 532 9.44 29.65 -15.80
CA GLU A 532 9.12 28.71 -16.88
C GLU A 532 8.06 27.68 -16.45
N VAL A 533 8.19 27.10 -15.25
CA VAL A 533 7.20 26.15 -14.73
C VAL A 533 5.82 26.81 -14.61
N VAL A 534 5.72 27.96 -13.94
CA VAL A 534 4.48 28.74 -13.79
C VAL A 534 3.88 29.07 -15.16
N ARG A 535 4.68 29.58 -16.11
CA ARG A 535 4.23 29.88 -17.48
C ARG A 535 3.72 28.64 -18.23
N ARG A 536 4.37 27.47 -18.07
CA ARG A 536 3.93 26.24 -18.73
C ARG A 536 2.65 25.68 -18.11
N HIS A 537 2.49 25.78 -16.79
CA HIS A 537 1.24 25.39 -16.11
C HIS A 537 0.08 26.33 -16.45
N ALA A 538 0.33 27.64 -16.59
CA ALA A 538 -0.68 28.64 -16.92
C ALA A 538 -1.47 28.29 -18.19
N PHE A 539 -0.82 27.79 -19.26
CA PHE A 539 -1.52 27.36 -20.49
C PHE A 539 -2.55 26.24 -20.29
N GLY A 540 -2.50 25.51 -19.18
CA GLY A 540 -3.49 24.51 -18.82
C GLY A 540 -4.72 25.06 -18.09
N LEU A 541 -4.65 26.27 -17.53
CA LEU A 541 -5.69 26.86 -16.68
C LEU A 541 -6.73 27.65 -17.49
N ASP A 542 -7.97 27.61 -17.05
CA ASP A 542 -9.12 28.18 -17.77
C ASP A 542 -9.03 29.72 -17.92
N GLU A 543 -8.54 30.42 -16.89
CA GLU A 543 -8.25 31.86 -16.92
C GLU A 543 -7.32 32.29 -18.07
N ASN A 544 -6.45 31.40 -18.54
CA ASN A 544 -5.51 31.64 -19.64
C ASN A 544 -5.99 31.06 -20.98
N ARG A 545 -7.24 30.55 -21.05
CA ARG A 545 -7.86 29.93 -22.23
C ARG A 545 -9.23 30.54 -22.59
N PRO A 546 -9.41 31.89 -22.54
CA PRO A 546 -10.73 32.52 -22.56
C PRO A 546 -11.60 32.17 -23.78
N GLU A 547 -11.01 31.97 -24.97
CA GLU A 547 -11.75 31.57 -26.18
C GLU A 547 -12.35 30.16 -26.06
N ALA A 548 -11.60 29.21 -25.48
CA ALA A 548 -12.06 27.84 -25.29
C ALA A 548 -13.14 27.75 -24.19
N VAL A 549 -12.95 28.50 -23.10
CA VAL A 549 -13.92 28.62 -22.00
C VAL A 549 -15.22 29.25 -22.50
N ALA A 550 -15.14 30.41 -23.18
CA ALA A 550 -16.32 31.06 -23.76
C ALA A 550 -17.03 30.16 -24.79
N GLY A 551 -16.28 29.37 -25.57
CA GLY A 551 -16.84 28.36 -26.48
C GLY A 551 -17.63 27.24 -25.78
N ARG A 552 -17.21 26.81 -24.57
CA ARG A 552 -17.97 25.86 -23.74
C ARG A 552 -19.19 26.50 -23.12
N HIS A 553 -19.02 27.65 -22.46
CA HIS A 553 -20.12 28.37 -21.80
C HIS A 553 -21.22 28.81 -22.78
N ALA A 554 -20.87 29.16 -24.03
CA ALA A 554 -21.84 29.47 -25.09
C ALA A 554 -22.71 28.26 -25.51
N LEU A 555 -22.26 27.03 -25.25
CA LEU A 555 -23.04 25.80 -25.43
C LEU A 555 -23.82 25.41 -24.17
N GLY A 556 -23.78 26.23 -23.11
CA GLY A 556 -24.36 25.92 -21.81
C GLY A 556 -23.62 24.83 -21.03
N ARG A 557 -22.36 24.52 -21.41
CA ARG A 557 -21.54 23.48 -20.77
C ARG A 557 -20.36 24.06 -20.01
N ARG A 558 -19.96 23.35 -18.96
CA ARG A 558 -18.76 23.61 -18.16
C ARG A 558 -17.48 23.13 -18.84
N THR A 559 -16.33 23.57 -18.31
CA THR A 559 -15.02 23.02 -18.68
C THR A 559 -14.73 21.72 -17.90
N ALA A 560 -13.69 21.00 -18.33
CA ALA A 560 -13.16 19.85 -17.61
C ALA A 560 -12.67 20.20 -16.19
N ARG A 561 -12.22 21.45 -15.96
CA ARG A 561 -11.72 21.90 -14.65
C ARG A 561 -12.84 22.34 -13.73
N GLU A 562 -13.83 23.10 -14.23
CA GLU A 562 -15.03 23.47 -13.48
C GLU A 562 -15.76 22.21 -12.94
N ASN A 563 -15.84 21.16 -13.74
CA ASN A 563 -16.45 19.89 -13.33
C ASN A 563 -15.64 19.13 -12.27
N ILE A 564 -14.29 19.16 -12.33
CA ILE A 564 -13.43 18.56 -11.30
C ILE A 564 -13.45 19.39 -10.00
N GLU A 565 -13.52 20.72 -10.10
CA GLU A 565 -13.56 21.62 -8.95
C GLU A 565 -14.87 21.53 -8.16
N ASP A 566 -16.02 21.38 -8.83
CA ASP A 566 -17.32 21.10 -8.18
C ASP A 566 -17.38 19.67 -7.57
N LEU A 567 -16.71 18.71 -8.22
CA LEU A 567 -16.65 17.34 -7.74
C LEU A 567 -15.80 17.21 -6.47
N CYS A 568 -14.61 17.78 -6.45
CA CYS A 568 -13.67 17.65 -5.35
C CYS A 568 -13.99 18.62 -4.20
N ASP A 569 -13.42 18.36 -3.03
CA ASP A 569 -13.43 19.31 -1.93
C ASP A 569 -12.42 20.44 -2.23
N ALA A 570 -12.75 21.67 -1.84
CA ALA A 570 -11.97 22.87 -2.22
C ALA A 570 -10.48 22.73 -1.86
N GLY A 571 -9.60 22.96 -2.85
CA GLY A 571 -8.15 22.85 -2.70
C GLY A 571 -7.59 21.42 -2.56
N SER A 572 -8.42 20.37 -2.63
CA SER A 572 -7.96 18.97 -2.46
C SER A 572 -7.39 18.33 -3.73
N PHE A 573 -7.73 18.83 -4.92
CA PHE A 573 -7.34 18.22 -6.19
C PHE A 573 -5.88 18.49 -6.53
N THR A 574 -5.10 17.42 -6.67
CA THR A 574 -3.70 17.42 -7.12
C THR A 574 -3.61 16.84 -8.52
N GLU A 575 -3.33 17.68 -9.52
CA GLU A 575 -3.26 17.26 -10.93
C GLU A 575 -1.96 16.51 -11.26
N PHE A 576 -2.08 15.38 -11.94
CA PHE A 576 -0.99 14.57 -12.46
C PHE A 576 -0.81 14.83 -13.97
N GLY A 577 0.43 15.05 -14.41
CA GLY A 577 0.76 15.21 -15.83
C GLY A 577 0.13 16.43 -16.51
N ALA A 578 -0.07 17.53 -15.79
CA ALA A 578 -0.63 18.78 -16.32
C ALA A 578 0.13 19.31 -17.56
N LEU A 579 1.46 19.18 -17.55
CA LEU A 579 2.36 19.61 -18.63
C LEU A 579 2.46 18.63 -19.81
N ALA A 580 1.63 17.58 -19.86
CA ALA A 580 1.56 16.69 -21.01
C ALA A 580 1.05 17.44 -22.26
N ILE A 581 1.56 17.06 -23.43
CA ILE A 581 1.17 17.58 -24.74
C ILE A 581 0.87 16.42 -25.69
N ALA A 582 0.08 16.68 -26.74
CA ALA A 582 -0.19 15.68 -27.76
C ALA A 582 1.10 15.18 -28.43
N ALA A 583 1.14 13.89 -28.75
CA ALA A 583 2.29 13.21 -29.33
C ALA A 583 2.45 13.49 -30.84
N GLN A 584 2.49 14.77 -31.24
CA GLN A 584 2.41 15.22 -32.64
C GLN A 584 3.58 16.11 -33.09
N ARG A 585 4.77 15.96 -32.47
CA ARG A 585 5.96 16.78 -32.80
C ARG A 585 6.43 16.61 -34.25
N GLY A 586 6.11 15.48 -34.88
CA GLY A 586 6.34 15.24 -36.32
C GLY A 586 5.40 16.02 -37.26
N ARG A 587 4.36 16.68 -36.73
CA ARG A 587 3.36 17.44 -37.51
C ARG A 587 3.19 18.90 -37.06
N ARG A 588 3.51 19.22 -35.80
CA ARG A 588 3.22 20.51 -35.17
C ARG A 588 4.44 21.02 -34.38
N PRO A 589 4.76 22.33 -34.44
CA PRO A 589 5.82 22.91 -33.61
C PRO A 589 5.58 22.70 -32.11
N LEU A 590 6.65 22.58 -31.33
CA LEU A 590 6.55 22.33 -29.88
C LEU A 590 5.77 23.42 -29.15
N ASP A 591 5.99 24.70 -29.47
CA ASP A 591 5.30 25.83 -28.82
C ASP A 591 3.79 25.86 -29.13
N ASP A 592 3.40 25.37 -30.31
CA ASP A 592 2.01 25.22 -30.69
C ASP A 592 1.37 24.07 -29.89
N LEU A 593 2.06 22.94 -29.74
CA LEU A 593 1.61 21.82 -28.90
C LEU A 593 1.45 22.21 -27.42
N ILE A 594 2.41 22.96 -26.86
CA ILE A 594 2.36 23.45 -25.46
C ILE A 594 1.12 24.32 -25.22
N ARG A 595 0.77 25.22 -26.16
CA ARG A 595 -0.38 26.12 -26.00
C ARG A 595 -1.73 25.47 -26.29
N SER A 596 -1.79 24.59 -27.29
CA SER A 596 -3.06 24.12 -27.88
C SER A 596 -3.42 22.68 -27.50
N THR A 597 -2.51 21.93 -26.87
CA THR A 597 -2.77 20.57 -26.39
C THR A 597 -2.46 20.37 -24.91
N PRO A 598 -2.85 21.30 -24.01
CA PRO A 598 -2.56 21.17 -22.59
C PRO A 598 -3.12 19.86 -22.03
N ALA A 599 -2.39 19.24 -21.12
CA ALA A 599 -2.72 17.96 -20.49
C ALA A 599 -2.98 16.79 -21.48
N ASP A 600 -2.62 16.92 -22.77
CA ASP A 600 -3.07 16.06 -23.89
C ASP A 600 -4.62 15.88 -23.95
N GLY A 601 -5.37 16.90 -23.52
CA GLY A 601 -6.84 16.88 -23.51
C GLY A 601 -7.46 15.96 -22.47
N MET A 602 -6.75 15.68 -21.38
CA MET A 602 -7.22 14.85 -20.28
C MET A 602 -6.70 15.38 -18.94
N VAL A 603 -7.56 16.00 -18.14
CA VAL A 603 -7.24 16.44 -16.77
C VAL A 603 -7.40 15.25 -15.84
N THR A 604 -6.36 14.93 -15.08
CA THR A 604 -6.28 13.71 -14.24
C THR A 604 -5.62 14.02 -12.93
N GLY A 605 -6.10 13.46 -11.83
CA GLY A 605 -5.44 13.61 -10.54
C GLY A 605 -6.14 12.89 -9.39
N THR A 606 -5.64 13.13 -8.19
CA THR A 606 -6.26 12.68 -6.94
C THR A 606 -6.85 13.87 -6.20
N GLY A 607 -8.07 13.74 -5.69
CA GLY A 607 -8.73 14.74 -4.85
C GLY A 607 -9.40 14.10 -3.64
N GLN A 608 -10.24 14.87 -2.95
CA GLN A 608 -11.15 14.34 -1.92
C GLN A 608 -12.60 14.64 -2.30
N ILE A 609 -13.53 13.77 -1.89
CA ILE A 609 -14.98 13.98 -1.97
C ILE A 609 -15.53 13.70 -0.58
N SER A 610 -16.03 14.75 0.09
CA SER A 610 -16.53 14.67 1.47
C SER A 610 -15.47 14.15 2.46
N GLY A 611 -14.23 14.63 2.33
CA GLY A 611 -13.08 14.28 3.17
C GLY A 611 -12.45 12.92 2.89
N ARG A 612 -12.86 12.23 1.80
CA ARG A 612 -12.36 10.90 1.43
C ARG A 612 -11.66 10.90 0.07
N PRO A 613 -10.48 10.27 -0.07
CA PRO A 613 -9.68 10.35 -1.28
C PRO A 613 -10.36 9.66 -2.47
N CYS A 614 -10.20 10.23 -3.66
CA CYS A 614 -10.67 9.70 -4.94
C CYS A 614 -9.66 9.97 -6.06
N VAL A 615 -9.81 9.24 -7.17
CA VAL A 615 -9.22 9.59 -8.47
C VAL A 615 -10.28 10.30 -9.30
N ALA A 616 -9.93 11.46 -9.86
CA ALA A 616 -10.80 12.21 -10.77
C ALA A 616 -10.12 12.36 -12.14
N MET A 617 -10.90 12.15 -13.19
CA MET A 617 -10.47 12.11 -14.57
C MET A 617 -11.51 12.78 -15.46
N SER A 618 -11.11 13.78 -16.25
CA SER A 618 -11.99 14.44 -17.22
C SER A 618 -11.28 14.61 -18.55
N TYR A 619 -11.88 14.10 -19.63
CA TYR A 619 -11.49 14.52 -20.97
C TYR A 619 -11.86 15.99 -21.15
N ASP A 620 -11.00 16.75 -21.84
CA ASP A 620 -11.26 18.13 -22.21
C ASP A 620 -11.65 18.19 -23.68
N TYR A 621 -12.95 18.34 -23.95
CA TYR A 621 -13.49 18.41 -25.30
C TYR A 621 -12.91 19.58 -26.12
N THR A 622 -12.42 20.64 -25.47
CA THR A 622 -11.81 21.78 -26.16
C THR A 622 -10.43 21.45 -26.75
N VAL A 623 -9.78 20.38 -26.29
CA VAL A 623 -8.52 19.88 -26.82
C VAL A 623 -8.78 18.66 -27.70
N LEU A 624 -8.64 18.85 -29.02
CA LEU A 624 -8.73 17.77 -30.01
C LEU A 624 -10.01 16.91 -29.85
N ALA A 625 -11.14 17.55 -29.52
CA ALA A 625 -12.45 16.92 -29.31
C ALA A 625 -12.47 15.80 -28.25
N GLY A 626 -11.65 15.91 -27.20
CA GLY A 626 -11.57 14.92 -26.11
C GLY A 626 -11.10 13.54 -26.57
N THR A 627 -10.36 13.47 -27.70
CA THR A 627 -9.91 12.21 -28.30
C THR A 627 -8.73 11.59 -27.56
N GLN A 628 -8.70 10.26 -27.52
CA GLN A 628 -7.67 9.49 -26.85
C GLN A 628 -6.36 9.48 -27.67
N GLY A 629 -5.27 9.95 -27.06
CA GLY A 629 -3.94 10.07 -27.65
C GLY A 629 -2.88 9.37 -26.79
N LEU A 630 -1.65 9.31 -27.29
CA LEU A 630 -0.59 8.52 -26.64
C LEU A 630 -0.31 8.95 -25.19
N GLN A 631 -0.27 10.27 -24.91
CA GLN A 631 0.06 10.73 -23.56
C GLN A 631 -1.16 10.67 -22.63
N ASN A 632 -2.37 10.98 -23.11
CA ASN A 632 -3.56 10.84 -22.28
C ASN A 632 -3.92 9.38 -21.93
N HIS A 633 -3.61 8.40 -22.80
CA HIS A 633 -3.64 6.98 -22.42
C HIS A 633 -2.69 6.69 -21.26
N ARG A 634 -1.43 7.18 -21.31
CA ARG A 634 -0.46 7.02 -20.21
C ARG A 634 -0.90 7.70 -18.91
N LYS A 635 -1.54 8.87 -19.00
CA LYS A 635 -2.12 9.57 -17.83
C LYS A 635 -3.26 8.77 -17.21
N THR A 636 -4.16 8.25 -18.04
CA THR A 636 -5.29 7.40 -17.61
C THR A 636 -4.78 6.10 -16.98
N ASP A 637 -3.84 5.40 -17.63
CA ASP A 637 -3.22 4.19 -17.09
C ASP A 637 -2.58 4.45 -15.72
N ARG A 638 -1.86 5.57 -15.56
CA ARG A 638 -1.24 5.93 -14.28
C ARG A 638 -2.26 6.26 -13.18
N MET A 639 -3.40 6.83 -13.52
CA MET A 639 -4.48 7.08 -12.55
C MET A 639 -5.21 5.80 -12.16
N LEU A 640 -5.43 4.89 -13.11
CA LEU A 640 -6.02 3.58 -12.84
C LEU A 640 -5.09 2.69 -11.99
N GLU A 641 -3.77 2.78 -12.18
CA GLU A 641 -2.77 2.20 -11.26
C GLU A 641 -2.92 2.74 -9.85
N VAL A 642 -2.96 4.07 -9.68
CA VAL A 642 -3.10 4.71 -8.36
C VAL A 642 -4.43 4.32 -7.70
N ALA A 643 -5.52 4.18 -8.47
CA ALA A 643 -6.79 3.68 -7.97
C ALA A 643 -6.72 2.22 -7.53
N GLU A 644 -6.09 1.34 -8.33
CA GLU A 644 -5.92 -0.08 -8.02
C GLU A 644 -5.05 -0.28 -6.77
N GLU A 645 -3.88 0.36 -6.71
CA GLU A 645 -2.91 0.28 -5.61
C GLU A 645 -3.48 0.79 -4.28
N ARG A 646 -4.18 1.93 -4.31
CA ARG A 646 -4.65 2.63 -3.10
C ARG A 646 -6.12 2.39 -2.77
N ARG A 647 -6.83 1.56 -3.55
CA ARG A 647 -8.28 1.28 -3.43
C ARG A 647 -9.14 2.55 -3.43
N LEU A 648 -8.85 3.47 -4.35
CA LEU A 648 -9.58 4.73 -4.47
C LEU A 648 -10.74 4.63 -5.46
N PRO A 649 -11.94 5.18 -5.15
CA PRO A 649 -13.01 5.31 -6.13
C PRO A 649 -12.56 6.21 -7.29
N VAL A 650 -13.07 5.91 -8.49
CA VAL A 650 -12.75 6.64 -9.73
C VAL A 650 -13.99 7.37 -10.21
N VAL A 651 -13.85 8.66 -10.50
CA VAL A 651 -14.86 9.45 -11.22
C VAL A 651 -14.29 9.86 -12.59
N LEU A 652 -14.98 9.44 -13.65
CA LEU A 652 -14.62 9.70 -15.03
C LEU A 652 -15.69 10.58 -15.70
N PHE A 653 -15.34 11.81 -16.07
CA PHE A 653 -16.09 12.60 -17.03
C PHE A 653 -15.67 12.21 -18.45
N ALA A 654 -16.50 11.41 -19.11
CA ALA A 654 -16.28 10.91 -20.45
C ALA A 654 -16.98 11.80 -21.48
N GLU A 655 -16.22 12.67 -22.15
CA GLU A 655 -16.68 13.44 -23.31
C GLU A 655 -15.57 13.41 -24.38
N GLY A 656 -15.87 12.88 -25.57
CA GLY A 656 -14.95 12.85 -26.70
C GLY A 656 -15.10 11.65 -27.63
N GLY A 657 -14.15 11.54 -28.57
CA GLY A 657 -14.04 10.45 -29.55
C GLY A 657 -12.94 9.44 -29.22
N GLY A 658 -12.74 8.48 -30.13
CA GLY A 658 -11.76 7.39 -29.97
C GLY A 658 -10.30 7.78 -30.20
N GLY A 659 -9.48 6.73 -30.38
CA GLY A 659 -8.04 6.84 -30.59
C GLY A 659 -7.65 7.76 -31.75
N ARG A 660 -6.59 8.53 -31.57
CA ARG A 660 -6.18 9.65 -32.44
C ARG A 660 -5.13 9.20 -33.47
N PRO A 661 -5.46 9.00 -34.76
CA PRO A 661 -4.51 8.52 -35.77
C PRO A 661 -3.45 9.55 -36.18
N GLY A 662 -3.54 10.77 -35.61
CA GLY A 662 -2.68 11.89 -35.94
C GLY A 662 -1.39 11.98 -35.14
N ASP A 663 -1.21 11.12 -34.13
CA ASP A 663 -0.03 11.08 -33.26
C ASP A 663 1.17 10.44 -34.00
N THR A 664 2.32 11.11 -33.94
CA THR A 664 3.57 10.77 -34.64
C THR A 664 4.69 10.33 -33.72
N ASP A 665 4.63 10.63 -32.43
CA ASP A 665 5.76 10.44 -31.51
C ASP A 665 5.75 9.02 -30.92
N THR A 666 5.48 8.03 -31.78
CA THR A 666 5.28 6.63 -31.45
C THR A 666 5.81 5.71 -32.54
N THR A 667 6.31 4.55 -32.15
CA THR A 667 6.61 3.42 -33.04
C THR A 667 5.51 2.35 -33.01
N SER A 668 4.46 2.52 -32.20
CA SER A 668 3.33 1.58 -32.17
C SER A 668 2.54 1.67 -33.48
N VAL A 669 2.29 0.51 -34.09
CA VAL A 669 1.65 0.38 -35.40
C VAL A 669 0.12 0.47 -35.29
N ALA A 670 -0.46 0.02 -34.18
CA ALA A 670 -1.91 -0.14 -34.02
C ALA A 670 -2.46 0.26 -32.64
N GLY A 671 -1.61 0.43 -31.62
CA GLY A 671 -2.06 0.77 -30.25
C GLY A 671 -2.94 -0.29 -29.58
N LEU A 672 -2.99 -1.53 -30.07
CA LEU A 672 -3.77 -2.62 -29.45
C LEU A 672 -3.17 -3.13 -28.13
N ASP A 673 -1.98 -2.65 -27.78
CA ASP A 673 -1.24 -2.90 -26.56
C ASP A 673 -1.55 -1.90 -25.42
N VAL A 674 -2.43 -0.91 -25.64
CA VAL A 674 -2.84 0.03 -24.57
C VAL A 674 -3.56 -0.69 -23.44
N THR A 675 -3.14 -0.43 -22.19
CA THR A 675 -3.66 -1.15 -21.03
C THR A 675 -4.93 -0.53 -20.42
N THR A 676 -5.33 0.66 -20.88
CA THR A 676 -6.39 1.50 -20.26
C THR A 676 -7.72 0.79 -20.06
N PHE A 677 -8.23 0.14 -21.11
CA PHE A 677 -9.53 -0.55 -21.04
C PHE A 677 -9.47 -1.77 -20.10
N GLN A 678 -8.34 -2.50 -20.12
CA GLN A 678 -8.11 -3.64 -19.24
C GLN A 678 -7.97 -3.22 -17.78
N ARG A 679 -7.27 -2.11 -17.51
CA ARG A 679 -7.12 -1.54 -16.16
C ARG A 679 -8.44 -1.01 -15.62
N MET A 680 -9.22 -0.30 -16.42
CA MET A 680 -10.57 0.14 -16.04
C MET A 680 -11.45 -1.07 -15.69
N GLY A 681 -11.42 -2.13 -16.51
CA GLY A 681 -12.12 -3.38 -16.23
C GLY A 681 -11.68 -4.09 -14.94
N ARG A 682 -10.38 -4.07 -14.60
CA ARG A 682 -9.84 -4.63 -13.33
C ARG A 682 -10.34 -3.93 -12.08
N LEU A 683 -10.81 -2.68 -12.18
CA LEU A 683 -11.36 -1.94 -11.05
C LEU A 683 -12.82 -2.29 -10.74
N SER A 684 -13.53 -2.96 -11.65
CA SER A 684 -14.91 -3.41 -11.43
C SER A 684 -15.01 -4.32 -10.21
N GLY A 685 -15.91 -4.01 -9.28
CA GLY A 685 -16.05 -4.73 -8.01
C GLY A 685 -14.90 -4.57 -7.01
N LEU A 686 -13.88 -3.76 -7.33
CA LEU A 686 -12.72 -3.48 -6.49
C LEU A 686 -12.81 -2.10 -5.83
N VAL A 687 -13.24 -1.09 -6.59
CA VAL A 687 -13.48 0.29 -6.15
C VAL A 687 -14.72 0.83 -6.86
N PRO A 688 -15.50 1.73 -6.25
CA PRO A 688 -16.64 2.35 -6.95
C PRO A 688 -16.19 3.13 -8.19
N LEU A 689 -16.79 2.81 -9.34
CA LEU A 689 -16.55 3.44 -10.64
C LEU A 689 -17.76 4.29 -11.05
N VAL A 690 -17.55 5.60 -11.16
CA VAL A 690 -18.59 6.57 -11.55
C VAL A 690 -18.27 7.14 -12.93
N GLY A 691 -19.16 6.90 -13.88
CA GLY A 691 -19.14 7.51 -15.20
C GLY A 691 -20.08 8.70 -15.27
N ILE A 692 -19.58 9.85 -15.71
CA ILE A 692 -20.38 11.05 -16.00
C ILE A 692 -20.20 11.37 -17.49
N VAL A 693 -21.29 11.64 -18.20
CA VAL A 693 -21.26 12.04 -19.61
C VAL A 693 -22.15 13.24 -19.86
N SER A 694 -21.57 14.26 -20.50
CA SER A 694 -22.32 15.34 -21.15
C SER A 694 -21.91 15.41 -22.62
N GLY A 695 -22.87 15.70 -23.49
CA GLY A 695 -22.63 15.71 -24.93
C GLY A 695 -22.14 14.36 -25.49
N ARG A 696 -21.02 14.37 -26.20
CA ARG A 696 -20.66 13.29 -27.14
C ARG A 696 -19.64 12.34 -26.52
N CYS A 697 -19.98 11.06 -26.36
CA CYS A 697 -19.08 10.04 -25.83
C CYS A 697 -19.05 8.83 -26.77
N PHE A 698 -17.96 8.67 -27.52
CA PHE A 698 -17.84 7.63 -28.53
C PHE A 698 -16.58 6.76 -28.39
N ALA A 699 -16.63 5.57 -29.00
CA ALA A 699 -15.50 4.65 -29.13
C ALA A 699 -14.87 4.31 -27.77
N GLY A 700 -13.58 4.57 -27.57
CA GLY A 700 -12.89 4.23 -26.32
C GLY A 700 -13.39 5.02 -25.11
N ASN A 701 -13.89 6.24 -25.27
CA ASN A 701 -14.52 6.97 -24.15
C ASN A 701 -15.82 6.27 -23.72
N ALA A 702 -16.62 5.78 -24.69
CA ALA A 702 -17.82 4.97 -24.42
C ALA A 702 -17.47 3.60 -23.80
N ALA A 703 -16.35 2.99 -24.21
CA ALA A 703 -15.87 1.74 -23.62
C ALA A 703 -15.48 1.91 -22.14
N LEU A 704 -14.78 2.99 -21.78
CA LEU A 704 -14.46 3.31 -20.38
C LEU A 704 -15.73 3.63 -19.57
N LEU A 705 -16.67 4.38 -20.15
CA LEU A 705 -17.95 4.70 -19.52
C LEU A 705 -18.77 3.42 -19.23
N GLY A 706 -18.82 2.48 -20.18
CA GLY A 706 -19.51 1.19 -20.04
C GLY A 706 -18.87 0.22 -19.04
N CYS A 707 -17.66 0.50 -18.56
CA CYS A 707 -17.04 -0.24 -17.45
C CYS A 707 -17.41 0.32 -16.06
N CYS A 708 -18.15 1.43 -15.98
CA CYS A 708 -18.51 2.05 -14.70
C CYS A 708 -19.67 1.30 -14.00
N ASP A 709 -19.74 1.42 -12.67
CA ASP A 709 -20.83 0.86 -11.87
C ASP A 709 -22.13 1.66 -12.04
N VAL A 710 -22.00 2.97 -12.26
CA VAL A 710 -23.08 3.92 -12.54
C VAL A 710 -22.69 4.85 -13.68
N VAL A 711 -23.62 5.06 -14.62
CA VAL A 711 -23.53 6.05 -15.69
C VAL A 711 -24.56 7.16 -15.44
N ILE A 712 -24.07 8.37 -15.25
CA ILE A 712 -24.84 9.59 -15.03
C ILE A 712 -24.74 10.46 -16.28
N ALA A 713 -25.87 10.82 -16.89
CA ALA A 713 -25.89 11.52 -18.18
C ALA A 713 -26.76 12.78 -18.17
N THR A 714 -26.32 13.84 -18.86
CA THR A 714 -27.12 15.05 -19.12
C THR A 714 -28.04 14.87 -20.33
N PRO A 715 -29.14 15.64 -20.50
CA PRO A 715 -30.18 15.34 -21.48
C PRO A 715 -29.73 15.39 -22.95
N ASP A 716 -28.61 16.05 -23.22
CA ASP A 716 -27.96 16.20 -24.52
C ASP A 716 -26.91 15.11 -24.82
N ALA A 717 -26.78 14.11 -23.96
CA ALA A 717 -25.77 13.05 -24.08
C ALA A 717 -26.07 12.06 -25.23
N THR A 718 -25.01 11.69 -25.95
CA THR A 718 -25.01 10.70 -27.03
C THR A 718 -23.86 9.72 -26.80
N ILE A 719 -24.17 8.44 -26.60
CA ILE A 719 -23.21 7.41 -26.17
C ILE A 719 -23.14 6.32 -27.25
N GLY A 720 -21.95 5.94 -27.73
CA GLY A 720 -21.86 4.88 -28.74
C GLY A 720 -20.48 4.27 -28.96
N MET A 721 -20.40 2.93 -28.99
CA MET A 721 -19.16 2.22 -29.31
C MET A 721 -18.62 2.56 -30.72
N GLY A 722 -19.51 2.89 -31.66
CA GLY A 722 -19.15 3.49 -32.95
C GLY A 722 -19.51 4.97 -32.97
N GLY A 723 -18.52 5.87 -33.14
CA GLY A 723 -18.80 7.27 -33.49
C GLY A 723 -19.06 7.43 -35.00
N PRO A 724 -19.64 8.56 -35.46
CA PRO A 724 -20.01 8.76 -36.87
C PRO A 724 -18.93 8.38 -37.89
N ALA A 725 -17.67 8.80 -37.67
CA ALA A 725 -16.56 8.50 -38.57
C ALA A 725 -16.23 6.99 -38.66
N MET A 726 -16.49 6.21 -37.61
CA MET A 726 -16.29 4.74 -37.62
C MET A 726 -17.47 4.02 -38.30
N ILE A 727 -18.68 4.56 -38.18
CA ILE A 727 -19.88 4.05 -38.86
C ILE A 727 -19.75 4.28 -40.37
N GLU A 728 -19.34 5.49 -40.77
CA GLU A 728 -19.05 5.85 -42.17
C GLU A 728 -17.88 5.04 -42.73
N GLY A 729 -16.76 4.94 -41.99
CA GLY A 729 -15.60 4.13 -42.37
C GLY A 729 -15.90 2.62 -42.49
N GLY A 730 -16.90 2.13 -41.76
CA GLY A 730 -17.44 0.77 -41.89
C GLY A 730 -18.42 0.58 -43.05
N GLY A 731 -18.74 1.62 -43.82
CA GLY A 731 -19.69 1.58 -44.93
C GLY A 731 -21.15 1.47 -44.52
N LEU A 732 -21.49 1.80 -43.26
CA LEU A 732 -22.83 1.63 -42.69
C LEU A 732 -23.74 2.86 -42.87
N GLY A 733 -23.25 3.91 -43.52
CA GLY A 733 -23.96 5.17 -43.75
C GLY A 733 -23.33 6.34 -42.99
N VAL A 734 -23.87 7.55 -43.24
CA VAL A 734 -23.42 8.79 -42.59
C VAL A 734 -24.52 9.26 -41.64
N PHE A 735 -24.15 9.50 -40.39
CA PHE A 735 -25.07 9.89 -39.31
C PHE A 735 -24.53 11.10 -38.57
N ARG A 736 -25.42 11.93 -38.03
CA ARG A 736 -25.05 12.97 -37.07
C ARG A 736 -24.69 12.33 -35.72
N PRO A 737 -23.82 12.95 -34.91
CA PRO A 737 -23.55 12.50 -33.55
C PRO A 737 -24.82 12.32 -32.72
N GLU A 738 -25.80 13.21 -32.91
CA GLU A 738 -27.11 13.19 -32.23
C GLU A 738 -27.98 11.97 -32.55
N GLU A 739 -27.72 11.27 -33.66
CA GLU A 739 -28.42 10.04 -34.06
C GLU A 739 -27.76 8.78 -33.48
N VAL A 740 -26.54 8.90 -32.93
CA VAL A 740 -25.72 7.79 -32.45
C VAL A 740 -25.90 7.61 -30.95
N GLY A 741 -26.85 6.74 -30.58
CA GLY A 741 -27.14 6.38 -29.19
C GLY A 741 -27.61 7.55 -28.32
N PRO A 742 -28.70 8.26 -28.69
CA PRO A 742 -29.32 9.28 -27.84
C PRO A 742 -29.92 8.65 -26.57
N LEU A 743 -30.17 9.46 -25.54
CA LEU A 743 -30.76 8.98 -24.27
C LEU A 743 -32.12 8.28 -24.43
N SER A 744 -32.92 8.62 -25.44
CA SER A 744 -34.17 7.90 -25.75
C SER A 744 -33.96 6.42 -26.14
N VAL A 745 -32.70 6.02 -26.37
CA VAL A 745 -32.27 4.63 -26.53
C VAL A 745 -31.48 4.15 -25.31
N GLN A 746 -30.57 4.98 -24.78
CA GLN A 746 -29.63 4.57 -23.72
C GLN A 746 -30.22 4.54 -22.29
N VAL A 747 -31.35 5.19 -22.05
CA VAL A 747 -32.06 5.11 -20.77
C VAL A 747 -32.96 3.86 -20.71
N PRO A 748 -33.82 3.56 -21.73
CA PRO A 748 -34.66 2.36 -21.70
C PRO A 748 -33.89 1.04 -21.85
N ASN A 749 -32.67 1.04 -22.39
CA ASN A 749 -31.83 -0.17 -22.52
C ASN A 749 -30.90 -0.42 -21.31
N GLY A 750 -30.88 0.47 -20.31
CA GLY A 750 -30.10 0.31 -19.09
C GLY A 750 -28.63 0.73 -19.16
N VAL A 751 -28.16 1.35 -20.26
CA VAL A 751 -26.79 1.90 -20.36
C VAL A 751 -26.62 3.14 -19.47
N VAL A 752 -27.67 3.92 -19.26
CA VAL A 752 -27.69 5.08 -18.35
C VAL A 752 -28.47 4.74 -17.09
N ASP A 753 -27.82 4.86 -15.94
CA ASP A 753 -28.41 4.58 -14.63
C ASP A 753 -29.19 5.78 -14.08
N VAL A 754 -28.70 7.01 -14.30
CA VAL A 754 -29.33 8.25 -13.83
C VAL A 754 -29.26 9.34 -14.90
N VAL A 755 -30.38 9.98 -15.21
CA VAL A 755 -30.41 11.22 -15.99
C VAL A 755 -30.37 12.41 -15.04
N ALA A 756 -29.36 13.26 -15.17
CA ALA A 756 -29.24 14.53 -14.48
C ALA A 756 -29.74 15.66 -15.39
N ALA A 757 -30.29 16.74 -14.83
CA ALA A 757 -30.74 17.88 -15.63
C ALA A 757 -29.58 18.63 -16.33
N ASP A 758 -28.43 18.72 -15.65
CA ASP A 758 -27.22 19.41 -16.10
C ASP A 758 -25.96 18.80 -15.46
N GLU A 759 -24.77 19.32 -15.80
CA GLU A 759 -23.49 18.86 -15.27
C GLU A 759 -23.35 19.08 -13.76
N ALA A 760 -24.00 20.11 -13.19
CA ALA A 760 -23.98 20.38 -11.74
C ALA A 760 -24.79 19.33 -10.98
N GLU A 761 -25.96 18.95 -11.49
CA GLU A 761 -26.71 17.82 -10.97
C GLU A 761 -25.96 16.50 -11.15
N ALA A 762 -25.27 16.30 -12.29
CA ALA A 762 -24.48 15.08 -12.50
C ALA A 762 -23.38 14.93 -11.43
N VAL A 763 -22.69 16.02 -11.08
CA VAL A 763 -21.73 16.06 -9.97
C VAL A 763 -22.40 15.79 -8.62
N ARG A 764 -23.55 16.42 -8.32
CA ARG A 764 -24.30 16.15 -7.07
C ARG A 764 -24.72 14.68 -6.97
N VAL A 765 -25.19 14.07 -8.06
CA VAL A 765 -25.55 12.65 -8.12
C VAL A 765 -24.33 11.77 -7.91
N ALA A 766 -23.17 12.09 -8.51
CA ALA A 766 -21.92 11.36 -8.30
C ALA A 766 -21.46 11.40 -6.83
N ARG A 767 -21.46 12.59 -6.20
CA ARG A 767 -21.16 12.76 -4.77
C ARG A 767 -22.14 11.98 -3.88
N ARG A 768 -23.44 11.98 -4.23
CA ARG A 768 -24.50 11.23 -3.53
C ARG A 768 -24.31 9.72 -3.66
N TYR A 769 -24.05 9.22 -4.87
CA TYR A 769 -23.77 7.82 -5.16
C TYR A 769 -22.56 7.32 -4.37
N LEU A 770 -21.44 8.05 -4.40
CA LEU A 770 -20.25 7.69 -3.62
C LEU A 770 -20.54 7.64 -2.12
N SER A 771 -21.43 8.52 -1.59
CA SER A 771 -21.74 8.57 -0.15
C SER A 771 -22.22 7.24 0.44
N TYR A 772 -22.94 6.39 -0.32
CA TYR A 772 -23.44 5.11 0.19
C TYR A 772 -22.28 4.14 0.50
N PHE A 773 -21.18 4.21 -0.24
CA PHE A 773 -19.96 3.44 -0.02
C PHE A 773 -19.00 4.13 0.97
N GLN A 774 -19.37 5.31 1.47
CA GLN A 774 -18.62 6.08 2.45
C GLN A 774 -19.14 5.90 3.89
N GLY A 775 -19.99 4.90 4.15
CA GLY A 775 -20.45 4.54 5.49
C GLY A 775 -21.69 5.30 5.96
N GLU A 776 -21.88 5.35 7.28
CA GLU A 776 -23.10 5.86 7.92
C GLU A 776 -23.15 7.40 7.98
N GLN A 777 -24.36 7.96 7.94
CA GLN A 777 -24.60 9.40 8.12
C GLN A 777 -25.19 9.68 9.51
N GLY A 778 -24.57 10.60 10.26
CA GLY A 778 -24.97 10.92 11.64
C GLY A 778 -26.24 11.77 11.80
N SER A 779 -26.83 12.23 10.69
CA SER A 779 -28.09 12.98 10.66
C SER A 779 -29.02 12.35 9.63
N TRP A 780 -30.25 12.05 10.03
CA TRP A 780 -31.28 11.41 9.22
C TRP A 780 -32.66 11.75 9.79
N GLU A 781 -33.70 11.64 8.96
CA GLU A 781 -35.10 11.78 9.35
C GLU A 781 -35.90 10.62 8.77
N ALA A 782 -36.77 10.02 9.58
CA ALA A 782 -37.66 8.94 9.14
C ALA A 782 -39.07 9.50 8.84
N PRO A 783 -39.69 9.13 7.70
CA PRO A 783 -41.09 9.43 7.41
C PRO A 783 -42.06 8.84 8.44
N ASP A 784 -43.31 9.32 8.47
CA ASP A 784 -44.35 8.72 9.32
C ASP A 784 -44.66 7.27 8.90
N GLN A 785 -44.05 6.33 9.63
CA GLN A 785 -44.15 4.89 9.36
C GLN A 785 -45.59 4.36 9.39
N ARG A 786 -46.53 5.08 10.02
CA ARG A 786 -47.96 4.69 10.04
C ARG A 786 -48.57 4.71 8.63
N LEU A 787 -48.03 5.50 7.71
CA LEU A 787 -48.48 5.58 6.31
C LEU A 787 -48.26 4.27 5.54
N LEU A 788 -47.22 3.49 5.88
CA LEU A 788 -46.94 2.19 5.25
C LEU A 788 -48.13 1.22 5.34
N ARG A 789 -48.96 1.32 6.39
CA ARG A 789 -50.16 0.51 6.60
C ARG A 789 -51.22 0.66 5.50
N GLN A 790 -51.17 1.74 4.71
CA GLN A 790 -52.15 2.04 3.67
C GLN A 790 -51.60 1.87 2.24
N VAL A 791 -50.31 1.56 2.08
CA VAL A 791 -49.65 1.49 0.75
C VAL A 791 -50.18 0.32 -0.08
N VAL A 792 -50.34 -0.87 0.51
CA VAL A 792 -50.88 -2.04 -0.18
C VAL A 792 -52.42 -2.05 -0.05
N PRO A 793 -53.18 -2.01 -1.16
CA PRO A 793 -54.65 -2.05 -1.10
C PRO A 793 -55.15 -3.43 -0.66
N GLU A 794 -56.14 -3.46 0.24
CA GLU A 794 -56.81 -4.69 0.70
C GLU A 794 -57.36 -5.54 -0.46
N ASN A 795 -57.81 -4.90 -1.54
CA ASN A 795 -58.15 -5.60 -2.77
C ASN A 795 -56.87 -6.08 -3.47
N ARG A 796 -56.46 -7.32 -3.19
CA ARG A 796 -55.30 -8.04 -3.75
C ARG A 796 -55.15 -8.01 -5.28
N ARG A 797 -56.18 -7.65 -6.04
CA ARG A 797 -56.13 -7.48 -7.52
C ARG A 797 -55.79 -6.06 -7.97
N ARG A 798 -55.80 -5.07 -7.08
CA ARG A 798 -55.48 -3.66 -7.38
C ARG A 798 -53.96 -3.45 -7.31
N ALA A 799 -53.38 -2.89 -8.37
CA ALA A 799 -51.98 -2.44 -8.34
C ALA A 799 -51.83 -1.18 -7.47
N TYR A 800 -50.61 -0.90 -7.03
CA TYR A 800 -50.20 0.30 -6.30
C TYR A 800 -48.79 0.68 -6.74
N ASP A 801 -48.35 1.90 -6.43
CA ASP A 801 -46.97 2.31 -6.67
C ASP A 801 -46.08 1.81 -5.52
N VAL A 802 -45.16 0.89 -5.82
CA VAL A 802 -44.22 0.36 -4.83
C VAL A 802 -43.20 1.42 -4.38
N ARG A 803 -43.02 2.53 -5.11
CA ARG A 803 -42.20 3.66 -4.63
C ARG A 803 -42.75 4.29 -3.36
N ALA A 804 -44.07 4.23 -3.12
CA ALA A 804 -44.66 4.65 -1.85
C ALA A 804 -44.24 3.73 -0.67
N ALA A 805 -44.01 2.44 -0.92
CA ALA A 805 -43.46 1.53 0.09
C ALA A 805 -41.97 1.82 0.34
N VAL A 806 -41.19 2.03 -0.72
CA VAL A 806 -39.76 2.38 -0.62
C VAL A 806 -39.57 3.69 0.14
N THR A 807 -40.19 4.77 -0.33
CA THR A 807 -40.05 6.12 0.26
C THR A 807 -40.60 6.22 1.67
N GLY A 808 -41.68 5.48 2.01
CA GLY A 808 -42.19 5.43 3.38
C GLY A 808 -41.31 4.64 4.35
N LEU A 809 -40.49 3.70 3.86
CA LEU A 809 -39.65 2.82 4.67
C LEU A 809 -38.29 3.44 5.01
N VAL A 810 -37.66 4.10 4.04
CA VAL A 810 -36.28 4.58 4.14
C VAL A 810 -36.21 6.00 4.68
N ASP A 811 -35.01 6.50 4.96
CA ASP A 811 -34.81 7.87 5.43
C ASP A 811 -35.22 8.88 4.34
N THR A 812 -35.78 10.01 4.76
CA THR A 812 -36.16 11.13 3.87
C THR A 812 -34.95 11.57 3.04
N ASP A 813 -35.17 11.84 1.75
CA ASP A 813 -34.14 12.20 0.77
C ASP A 813 -32.96 11.20 0.65
N SER A 814 -33.12 9.94 1.08
CA SER A 814 -32.09 8.91 0.94
C SER A 814 -32.20 8.05 -0.32
N VAL A 815 -33.32 8.08 -1.07
CA VAL A 815 -33.53 7.24 -2.26
C VAL A 815 -32.74 7.74 -3.46
N LEU A 816 -31.81 6.91 -3.96
CA LEU A 816 -31.23 7.01 -5.30
C LEU A 816 -31.64 5.76 -6.10
N GLU A 817 -32.70 5.89 -6.91
CA GLU A 817 -33.14 4.84 -7.83
C GLU A 817 -32.20 4.78 -9.04
N LEU A 818 -31.77 3.57 -9.41
CA LEU A 818 -30.88 3.30 -10.55
C LEU A 818 -31.65 2.60 -11.67
N ARG A 819 -31.40 3.03 -12.92
CA ARG A 819 -32.02 2.51 -14.15
C ARG A 819 -33.56 2.49 -14.08
N PRO A 820 -34.26 3.60 -13.76
CA PRO A 820 -35.71 3.60 -13.49
C PRO A 820 -36.58 3.13 -14.68
N GLU A 821 -36.09 3.26 -15.91
CA GLU A 821 -36.81 2.90 -17.16
C GLU A 821 -36.39 1.55 -17.76
N PHE A 822 -35.29 0.93 -17.30
CA PHE A 822 -34.88 -0.41 -17.70
C PHE A 822 -35.29 -1.44 -16.63
N GLY A 823 -35.67 -2.64 -17.06
CA GLY A 823 -36.06 -3.73 -16.15
C GLY A 823 -37.15 -3.34 -15.14
N VAL A 824 -38.13 -2.56 -15.57
CA VAL A 824 -39.12 -1.85 -14.72
C VAL A 824 -39.97 -2.75 -13.81
N GLY A 825 -39.94 -4.07 -14.01
CA GLY A 825 -40.51 -5.07 -13.11
C GLY A 825 -39.82 -5.16 -11.74
N VAL A 826 -38.58 -4.69 -11.61
CA VAL A 826 -37.86 -4.56 -10.33
C VAL A 826 -37.20 -3.18 -10.22
N LEU A 827 -37.50 -2.48 -9.13
CA LEU A 827 -36.78 -1.26 -8.74
C LEU A 827 -35.50 -1.66 -8.03
N THR A 828 -34.45 -0.87 -8.22
CA THR A 828 -33.13 -1.03 -7.58
C THR A 828 -32.67 0.32 -7.08
N CYS A 829 -32.53 0.48 -5.77
CA CYS A 829 -32.28 1.77 -5.13
C CYS A 829 -31.15 1.66 -4.11
N LEU A 830 -30.22 2.61 -4.12
CA LEU A 830 -29.37 2.86 -2.95
C LEU A 830 -30.16 3.75 -1.98
N VAL A 831 -30.22 3.35 -0.70
CA VAL A 831 -31.07 3.98 0.32
C VAL A 831 -30.36 4.07 1.67
N ARG A 832 -30.96 4.73 2.66
CA ARG A 832 -30.52 4.67 4.06
C ARG A 832 -31.67 4.32 5.00
N ILE A 833 -31.36 3.62 6.09
CA ILE A 833 -32.25 3.44 7.24
C ILE A 833 -31.43 3.78 8.48
N GLU A 834 -31.83 4.84 9.18
CA GLU A 834 -31.11 5.41 10.33
C GLU A 834 -29.66 5.79 9.98
N GLY A 835 -29.48 6.40 8.81
CA GLY A 835 -28.18 6.81 8.28
C GLY A 835 -27.34 5.67 7.70
N ARG A 836 -27.70 4.41 7.96
CA ARG A 836 -26.96 3.21 7.50
C ARG A 836 -27.24 2.96 6.01
N PRO A 837 -26.21 2.86 5.14
CA PRO A 837 -26.41 2.65 3.71
C PRO A 837 -26.82 1.20 3.40
N LEU A 838 -27.80 1.04 2.51
CA LEU A 838 -28.37 -0.25 2.12
C LEU A 838 -28.65 -0.28 0.62
N GLY A 839 -28.58 -1.46 0.03
CA GLY A 839 -29.22 -1.75 -1.25
C GLY A 839 -30.68 -2.13 -1.03
N LEU A 840 -31.60 -1.62 -1.84
CA LEU A 840 -33.01 -2.01 -1.80
C LEU A 840 -33.48 -2.44 -3.19
N LEU A 841 -34.14 -3.60 -3.25
CA LEU A 841 -34.78 -4.12 -4.45
C LEU A 841 -36.26 -4.40 -4.20
N ALA A 842 -37.13 -4.04 -5.16
CA ALA A 842 -38.58 -4.12 -4.98
C ALA A 842 -39.31 -4.57 -6.25
N SER A 843 -40.13 -5.63 -6.17
CA SER A 843 -41.00 -6.03 -7.28
C SER A 843 -42.04 -4.94 -7.56
N ASN A 844 -42.27 -4.62 -8.84
CA ASN A 844 -43.21 -3.60 -9.25
C ASN A 844 -44.56 -4.21 -9.67
N PRO A 845 -45.61 -4.19 -8.83
CA PRO A 845 -46.91 -4.77 -9.16
C PRO A 845 -47.68 -4.01 -10.24
N ALA A 846 -47.26 -2.80 -10.62
CA ALA A 846 -47.83 -2.07 -11.76
C ALA A 846 -47.31 -2.61 -13.11
N HIS A 847 -46.15 -3.27 -13.13
CA HIS A 847 -45.59 -3.92 -14.33
C HIS A 847 -45.91 -5.41 -14.33
N LEU A 848 -46.61 -5.91 -15.36
CA LEU A 848 -46.97 -7.33 -15.52
C LEU A 848 -47.61 -7.97 -14.26
N GLY A 849 -48.25 -7.18 -13.40
CA GLY A 849 -48.83 -7.63 -12.13
C GLY A 849 -47.81 -8.05 -11.06
N GLY A 850 -46.54 -7.65 -11.22
CA GLY A 850 -45.38 -7.98 -10.38
C GLY A 850 -44.47 -9.05 -10.97
N ALA A 851 -44.75 -9.56 -12.17
CA ALA A 851 -43.97 -10.65 -12.76
C ALA A 851 -42.55 -10.19 -13.13
N ILE A 852 -41.55 -11.01 -12.79
CA ILE A 852 -40.15 -10.72 -13.10
C ILE A 852 -39.88 -11.17 -14.55
N ASP A 853 -39.65 -10.21 -15.44
CA ASP A 853 -39.23 -10.47 -16.82
C ASP A 853 -37.70 -10.51 -16.98
N ARG A 854 -37.24 -10.71 -18.21
CA ARG A 854 -35.82 -10.84 -18.54
C ARG A 854 -34.99 -9.67 -18.01
N ASP A 855 -35.43 -8.46 -18.34
CA ASP A 855 -34.67 -7.23 -18.10
C ASP A 855 -34.69 -6.88 -16.60
N ALA A 856 -35.81 -7.12 -15.92
CA ALA A 856 -35.90 -6.99 -14.47
C ALA A 856 -35.02 -8.00 -13.72
N ALA A 857 -34.93 -9.25 -14.22
CA ALA A 857 -34.05 -10.26 -13.64
C ALA A 857 -32.57 -9.88 -13.80
N ASP A 858 -32.18 -9.36 -14.97
CA ASP A 858 -30.81 -8.90 -15.22
C ASP A 858 -30.43 -7.70 -14.34
N LYS A 859 -31.29 -6.68 -14.31
CA LYS A 859 -31.12 -5.49 -13.46
C LYS A 859 -30.98 -5.87 -11.98
N ALA A 860 -31.85 -6.75 -11.49
CA ALA A 860 -31.80 -7.22 -10.11
C ALA A 860 -30.51 -8.02 -9.83
N ALA A 861 -30.08 -8.89 -10.75
CA ALA A 861 -28.86 -9.67 -10.60
C ALA A 861 -27.60 -8.79 -10.54
N ARG A 862 -27.49 -7.78 -11.41
CA ARG A 862 -26.40 -6.80 -11.39
C ARG A 862 -26.42 -5.96 -10.11
N PHE A 863 -27.58 -5.49 -9.67
CA PHE A 863 -27.69 -4.70 -8.45
C PHE A 863 -27.30 -5.48 -7.19
N LEU A 864 -27.65 -6.77 -7.12
CA LEU A 864 -27.14 -7.69 -6.09
C LEU A 864 -25.62 -7.86 -6.18
N GLN A 865 -25.02 -7.78 -7.37
CA GLN A 865 -23.56 -7.80 -7.52
C GLN A 865 -22.89 -6.52 -7.03
N LEU A 866 -23.47 -5.35 -7.33
CA LEU A 866 -23.01 -4.06 -6.83
C LEU A 866 -23.01 -4.02 -5.29
N CYS A 867 -24.11 -4.44 -4.67
CA CYS A 867 -24.24 -4.43 -3.21
C CYS A 867 -23.23 -5.36 -2.54
N ASP A 868 -23.04 -6.56 -3.09
CA ASP A 868 -22.11 -7.57 -2.55
C ASP A 868 -20.63 -7.20 -2.71
N ALA A 869 -20.26 -6.51 -3.80
CA ALA A 869 -18.89 -6.07 -4.02
C ALA A 869 -18.46 -4.99 -3.00
N PHE A 870 -19.36 -4.07 -2.67
CA PHE A 870 -19.07 -2.93 -1.81
C PHE A 870 -19.66 -3.03 -0.39
N GLY A 871 -20.03 -4.24 0.04
CA GLY A 871 -20.42 -4.50 1.43
C GLY A 871 -21.76 -3.90 1.87
N LEU A 872 -22.67 -3.60 0.96
CA LEU A 872 -23.99 -3.06 1.29
C LEU A 872 -24.99 -4.18 1.63
N PRO A 873 -25.58 -4.22 2.84
CA PRO A 873 -26.69 -5.11 3.13
C PRO A 873 -27.90 -4.81 2.23
N VAL A 874 -28.67 -5.85 1.91
CA VAL A 874 -29.77 -5.78 0.94
C VAL A 874 -31.13 -5.95 1.63
N VAL A 875 -32.09 -5.11 1.26
CA VAL A 875 -33.52 -5.25 1.61
C VAL A 875 -34.32 -5.61 0.37
N SER A 876 -35.07 -6.71 0.43
CA SER A 876 -35.95 -7.18 -0.64
C SER A 876 -37.41 -6.95 -0.30
N LEU A 877 -38.13 -6.17 -1.13
CA LEU A 877 -39.56 -5.96 -1.04
C LEU A 877 -40.27 -6.80 -2.11
N CYS A 878 -40.91 -7.88 -1.69
CA CYS A 878 -41.45 -8.91 -2.59
C CYS A 878 -42.97 -8.76 -2.79
N ASP A 879 -43.38 -8.55 -4.05
CA ASP A 879 -44.79 -8.60 -4.50
C ASP A 879 -44.84 -9.13 -5.94
N THR A 880 -44.52 -10.40 -6.10
CA THR A 880 -44.40 -11.07 -7.41
C THR A 880 -45.26 -12.34 -7.50
N PRO A 881 -45.99 -12.54 -8.63
CA PRO A 881 -46.65 -13.79 -8.94
C PRO A 881 -45.68 -14.85 -9.49
N GLY A 882 -44.38 -14.55 -9.57
CA GLY A 882 -43.34 -15.40 -10.13
C GLY A 882 -42.64 -14.76 -11.33
N PHE A 883 -41.89 -15.58 -12.06
CA PHE A 883 -41.30 -15.16 -13.33
C PHE A 883 -42.35 -14.98 -14.43
N MET A 884 -42.07 -14.10 -15.39
CA MET A 884 -42.86 -13.99 -16.61
C MET A 884 -42.69 -15.27 -17.45
N VAL A 885 -43.79 -15.91 -17.84
CA VAL A 885 -43.81 -17.19 -18.54
C VAL A 885 -44.63 -17.13 -19.83
N GLY A 886 -44.20 -17.87 -20.84
CA GLY A 886 -44.94 -18.06 -22.09
C GLY A 886 -44.02 -18.18 -23.30
N PRO A 887 -44.51 -18.73 -24.44
CA PRO A 887 -43.65 -19.01 -25.60
C PRO A 887 -42.89 -17.79 -26.13
N ASP A 888 -43.45 -16.59 -25.99
CA ASP A 888 -42.82 -15.35 -26.45
C ASP A 888 -41.68 -14.90 -25.52
N ALA A 889 -41.83 -15.09 -24.20
CA ALA A 889 -40.78 -14.82 -23.22
C ALA A 889 -39.61 -15.82 -23.35
N GLU A 890 -39.90 -17.11 -23.58
CA GLU A 890 -38.85 -18.13 -23.76
C GLU A 890 -37.96 -17.87 -24.98
N ARG A 891 -38.44 -17.14 -26.01
CA ARG A 891 -37.60 -16.72 -27.15
C ARG A 891 -36.49 -15.74 -26.76
N THR A 892 -36.62 -15.04 -25.65
CA THR A 892 -35.59 -14.11 -25.15
C THR A 892 -34.65 -14.76 -24.12
N ALA A 893 -34.52 -16.09 -24.15
CA ALA A 893 -33.63 -16.88 -23.30
C ALA A 893 -33.84 -16.70 -21.78
N THR A 894 -35.07 -16.43 -21.35
CA THR A 894 -35.49 -16.26 -19.94
C THR A 894 -34.86 -17.24 -18.97
N VAL A 895 -34.74 -18.52 -19.34
CA VAL A 895 -34.04 -19.56 -18.56
C VAL A 895 -32.67 -19.11 -18.04
N ARG A 896 -31.84 -18.45 -18.87
CA ARG A 896 -30.50 -17.98 -18.47
C ARG A 896 -30.56 -16.71 -17.63
N HIS A 897 -31.44 -15.77 -17.97
CA HIS A 897 -31.57 -14.50 -17.26
C HIS A 897 -32.16 -14.70 -15.85
N PHE A 898 -33.15 -15.58 -15.70
CA PHE A 898 -33.68 -15.99 -14.39
C PHE A 898 -32.66 -16.80 -13.58
N ALA A 899 -31.88 -17.67 -14.22
CA ALA A 899 -30.78 -18.37 -13.56
C ALA A 899 -29.66 -17.41 -13.08
N ARG A 900 -29.38 -16.32 -13.81
CA ARG A 900 -28.42 -15.28 -13.41
C ARG A 900 -28.83 -14.62 -12.09
N LEU A 901 -30.13 -14.33 -11.90
CA LEU A 901 -30.66 -13.82 -10.63
C LEU A 901 -30.51 -14.83 -9.48
N PHE A 902 -30.82 -16.12 -9.71
CA PHE A 902 -30.60 -17.16 -8.71
C PHE A 902 -29.12 -17.30 -8.32
N VAL A 903 -28.20 -17.31 -9.29
CA VAL A 903 -26.76 -17.42 -9.03
C VAL A 903 -26.24 -16.19 -8.28
N ALA A 904 -26.68 -14.98 -8.66
CA ALA A 904 -26.29 -13.75 -7.97
C ALA A 904 -26.75 -13.74 -6.50
N GLY A 905 -28.02 -14.12 -6.26
CA GLY A 905 -28.64 -14.18 -4.93
C GLY A 905 -28.05 -15.28 -4.03
N ALA A 906 -27.85 -16.49 -4.55
CA ALA A 906 -27.31 -17.61 -3.79
C ALA A 906 -25.81 -17.46 -3.42
N ASN A 907 -25.12 -16.51 -4.05
CA ASN A 907 -23.71 -16.17 -3.76
C ASN A 907 -23.56 -14.79 -3.10
N LEU A 908 -24.63 -14.25 -2.50
CA LEU A 908 -24.54 -13.07 -1.63
C LEU A 908 -23.77 -13.41 -0.35
N ARG A 909 -22.80 -12.57 -0.02
CA ARG A 909 -21.99 -12.59 1.22
C ARG A 909 -22.44 -11.48 2.16
N VAL A 910 -22.98 -10.39 1.60
CA VAL A 910 -23.68 -9.36 2.36
C VAL A 910 -25.04 -9.87 2.89
N PRO A 911 -25.47 -9.42 4.08
CA PRO A 911 -26.79 -9.74 4.61
C PRO A 911 -27.94 -9.40 3.66
N LEU A 912 -28.93 -10.29 3.55
CA LEU A 912 -30.21 -10.05 2.88
C LEU A 912 -31.34 -10.13 3.89
N VAL A 913 -32.28 -9.19 3.86
CA VAL A 913 -33.52 -9.20 4.65
C VAL A 913 -34.71 -9.06 3.71
N SER A 914 -35.76 -9.85 3.91
CA SER A 914 -36.93 -9.90 3.00
C SER A 914 -38.22 -9.49 3.69
N LEU A 915 -39.02 -8.66 3.00
CA LEU A 915 -40.38 -8.29 3.36
C LEU A 915 -41.33 -8.59 2.19
N VAL A 916 -42.23 -9.56 2.37
CA VAL A 916 -43.32 -9.82 1.43
C VAL A 916 -44.44 -8.80 1.65
N LEU A 917 -44.61 -7.88 0.71
CA LEU A 917 -45.67 -6.85 0.77
C LEU A 917 -47.04 -7.45 0.47
N ARG A 918 -47.10 -8.34 -0.53
CA ARG A 918 -48.32 -9.06 -0.91
C ARG A 918 -47.99 -10.41 -1.56
N LYS A 919 -47.72 -10.50 -2.87
CA LYS A 919 -47.54 -11.82 -3.52
C LYS A 919 -46.14 -12.37 -3.34
N ALA A 920 -46.04 -13.63 -2.93
CA ALA A 920 -44.81 -14.41 -2.98
C ALA A 920 -45.08 -15.78 -3.59
N TYR A 921 -45.12 -15.84 -4.93
CA TYR A 921 -45.40 -17.09 -5.67
C TYR A 921 -44.20 -17.66 -6.44
N GLY A 922 -44.00 -18.96 -6.26
CA GLY A 922 -43.08 -19.78 -7.05
C GLY A 922 -41.63 -19.30 -7.10
N LEU A 923 -40.93 -19.70 -8.17
CA LEU A 923 -39.49 -19.47 -8.34
C LEU A 923 -39.11 -17.98 -8.42
N GLY A 924 -39.97 -17.10 -8.93
CA GLY A 924 -39.67 -15.66 -8.99
C GLY A 924 -39.61 -15.01 -7.61
N ALA A 925 -40.54 -15.37 -6.72
CA ALA A 925 -40.49 -14.93 -5.32
C ALA A 925 -39.27 -15.51 -4.58
N MET A 926 -38.94 -16.78 -4.82
CA MET A 926 -37.71 -17.38 -4.28
C MET A 926 -36.46 -16.62 -4.74
N ALA A 927 -36.36 -16.25 -6.03
CA ALA A 927 -35.23 -15.51 -6.56
C ALA A 927 -35.08 -14.10 -5.96
N MET A 928 -36.18 -13.37 -5.75
CA MET A 928 -36.18 -12.09 -4.99
C MET A 928 -35.67 -12.24 -3.55
N MET A 929 -35.70 -13.45 -2.99
CA MET A 929 -35.25 -13.77 -1.65
C MET A 929 -33.89 -14.52 -1.64
N GLY A 930 -33.10 -14.44 -2.71
CA GLY A 930 -31.79 -15.09 -2.78
C GLY A 930 -31.83 -16.61 -3.08
N GLY A 931 -33.01 -17.14 -3.42
CA GLY A 931 -33.23 -18.53 -3.83
C GLY A 931 -34.17 -19.33 -2.93
N SER A 932 -34.54 -18.81 -1.75
CA SER A 932 -35.41 -19.48 -0.78
C SER A 932 -35.96 -18.48 0.24
N THR A 933 -37.10 -18.74 0.89
CA THR A 933 -37.53 -17.94 2.07
C THR A 933 -36.56 -18.07 3.26
N ARG A 934 -35.65 -19.05 3.22
CA ARG A 934 -34.61 -19.31 4.23
C ARG A 934 -33.21 -18.77 3.87
N ALA A 935 -33.04 -18.16 2.70
CA ALA A 935 -31.76 -17.58 2.29
C ALA A 935 -31.51 -16.16 2.89
N PRO A 936 -32.53 -15.30 3.10
CA PRO A 936 -32.36 -14.08 3.90
C PRO A 936 -32.06 -14.42 5.36
N LEU A 937 -31.37 -13.51 6.07
CA LEU A 937 -31.20 -13.58 7.53
C LEU A 937 -32.54 -13.62 8.27
N ALA A 938 -33.53 -12.92 7.71
CA ALA A 938 -34.90 -12.93 8.18
C ALA A 938 -35.85 -12.65 6.99
N THR A 939 -36.95 -13.38 6.95
CA THR A 939 -38.05 -13.20 6.00
C THR A 939 -39.35 -12.96 6.76
N ALA A 940 -39.95 -11.77 6.60
CA ALA A 940 -41.27 -11.46 7.13
C ALA A 940 -42.25 -11.08 6.03
N ALA A 941 -43.52 -10.96 6.41
CA ALA A 941 -44.58 -10.46 5.55
C ALA A 941 -45.36 -9.34 6.23
N TRP A 942 -45.90 -8.43 5.42
CA TRP A 942 -47.01 -7.57 5.83
C TRP A 942 -48.31 -8.39 5.92
N PRO A 943 -49.38 -7.90 6.59
CA PRO A 943 -50.62 -8.65 6.77
C PRO A 943 -51.34 -9.00 5.45
N SER A 944 -51.06 -8.24 4.39
CA SER A 944 -51.49 -8.45 3.01
C SER A 944 -50.76 -9.58 2.27
N GLY A 945 -49.74 -10.21 2.89
CA GLY A 945 -48.93 -11.26 2.29
C GLY A 945 -49.72 -12.53 1.93
N GLU A 946 -49.40 -13.11 0.77
CA GLU A 946 -50.00 -14.32 0.23
C GLU A 946 -48.96 -15.20 -0.51
N PHE A 947 -48.91 -16.48 -0.14
CA PHE A 947 -47.87 -17.44 -0.49
C PHE A 947 -48.42 -18.64 -1.27
N GLY A 948 -47.56 -19.30 -2.05
CA GLY A 948 -47.92 -20.50 -2.82
C GLY A 948 -46.90 -20.88 -3.89
N GLY A 949 -46.87 -22.17 -4.27
CA GLY A 949 -45.94 -22.66 -5.31
C GLY A 949 -46.20 -22.10 -6.72
N MET A 950 -47.40 -21.58 -6.97
CA MET A 950 -47.80 -20.84 -8.18
C MET A 950 -49.02 -19.96 -7.86
N GLY A 951 -49.38 -19.05 -8.77
CA GLY A 951 -50.59 -18.23 -8.64
C GLY A 951 -51.86 -19.08 -8.45
N LEU A 952 -52.71 -18.68 -7.51
CA LEU A 952 -53.81 -19.50 -6.99
C LEU A 952 -54.82 -19.91 -8.07
N GLU A 953 -55.15 -19.02 -9.00
CA GLU A 953 -56.02 -19.31 -10.14
C GLU A 953 -55.42 -20.39 -11.07
N GLY A 954 -54.09 -20.43 -11.19
CA GLY A 954 -53.37 -21.47 -11.92
C GLY A 954 -53.43 -22.81 -11.18
N ALA A 955 -53.17 -22.79 -9.87
CA ALA A 955 -53.25 -23.96 -9.01
C ALA A 955 -54.65 -24.62 -9.07
N VAL A 956 -55.72 -23.82 -8.99
CA VAL A 956 -57.10 -24.34 -9.11
C VAL A 956 -57.37 -24.92 -10.51
N ARG A 957 -57.00 -24.21 -11.59
CA ARG A 957 -57.20 -24.71 -12.97
C ARG A 957 -56.43 -25.99 -13.29
N LEU A 958 -55.32 -26.25 -12.59
CA LEU A 958 -54.52 -27.45 -12.76
C LEU A 958 -55.03 -28.59 -11.88
N GLY A 959 -55.13 -28.36 -10.56
CA GLY A 959 -55.49 -29.38 -9.57
C GLY A 959 -56.93 -29.86 -9.69
N TYR A 960 -57.87 -28.97 -9.97
CA TYR A 960 -59.31 -29.26 -10.02
C TYR A 960 -59.85 -29.38 -11.45
N ARG A 961 -58.98 -29.58 -12.46
CA ARG A 961 -59.37 -29.59 -13.88
C ARG A 961 -60.51 -30.55 -14.19
N ARG A 962 -60.46 -31.78 -13.66
CA ARG A 962 -61.48 -32.81 -13.89
C ARG A 962 -62.81 -32.48 -13.23
N GLU A 963 -62.78 -31.98 -12.00
CA GLU A 963 -63.96 -31.57 -11.25
C GLU A 963 -64.66 -30.37 -11.90
N LEU A 964 -63.90 -29.33 -12.27
CA LEU A 964 -64.44 -28.15 -12.95
C LEU A 964 -64.96 -28.49 -14.36
N ALA A 965 -64.34 -29.44 -15.07
CA ALA A 965 -64.84 -29.90 -16.38
C ALA A 965 -66.11 -30.75 -16.28
N ALA A 966 -66.37 -31.40 -15.13
CA ALA A 966 -67.60 -32.16 -14.89
C ALA A 966 -68.82 -31.26 -14.61
N ILE A 967 -68.61 -29.99 -14.24
CA ILE A 967 -69.68 -29.01 -14.04
C ILE A 967 -70.10 -28.43 -15.41
N THR A 968 -71.30 -28.80 -15.84
CA THR A 968 -71.87 -28.41 -17.14
C THR A 968 -72.41 -26.99 -17.18
N ASP A 969 -72.95 -26.47 -16.07
CA ASP A 969 -73.39 -25.07 -15.97
C ASP A 969 -72.19 -24.11 -15.88
N PRO A 970 -72.03 -23.15 -16.83
CA PRO A 970 -70.97 -22.15 -16.77
C PRO A 970 -71.03 -21.25 -15.52
N ALA A 971 -72.21 -20.95 -14.98
CA ALA A 971 -72.34 -20.08 -13.81
C ALA A 971 -71.86 -20.80 -12.54
N GLU A 972 -72.36 -22.00 -12.28
CA GLU A 972 -71.92 -22.87 -11.19
C GLU A 972 -70.43 -23.19 -11.27
N ARG A 973 -69.90 -23.51 -12.46
CA ARG A 973 -68.46 -23.77 -12.64
C ARG A 973 -67.61 -22.55 -12.28
N THR A 974 -68.11 -21.35 -12.57
CA THR A 974 -67.44 -20.09 -12.20
C THR A 974 -67.50 -19.85 -10.70
N ARG A 975 -68.64 -20.14 -10.05
CA ARG A 975 -68.79 -20.06 -8.59
C ARG A 975 -67.82 -20.99 -7.88
N VAL A 976 -67.83 -22.29 -8.21
CA VAL A 976 -66.95 -23.32 -7.62
C VAL A 976 -65.47 -23.00 -7.87
N PHE A 977 -65.12 -22.47 -9.05
CA PHE A 977 -63.77 -21.99 -9.32
C PHE A 977 -63.32 -20.91 -8.33
N TRP A 978 -64.12 -19.86 -8.13
CA TRP A 978 -63.77 -18.77 -7.20
C TRP A 978 -63.81 -19.21 -5.73
N GLU A 979 -64.68 -20.14 -5.35
CA GLU A 979 -64.69 -20.74 -4.01
C GLU A 979 -63.40 -21.51 -3.72
N ARG A 980 -62.89 -22.30 -4.68
CA ARG A 980 -61.58 -22.96 -4.54
C ARG A 980 -60.41 -21.97 -4.52
N VAL A 981 -60.48 -20.87 -5.27
CA VAL A 981 -59.47 -19.80 -5.21
C VAL A 981 -59.49 -19.11 -3.85
N ALA A 982 -60.67 -18.89 -3.26
CA ALA A 982 -60.81 -18.35 -1.90
C ALA A 982 -60.28 -19.34 -0.84
N GLU A 983 -60.55 -20.63 -0.96
CA GLU A 983 -60.01 -21.68 -0.09
C GLU A 983 -58.46 -21.72 -0.11
N LEU A 984 -57.85 -21.64 -1.30
CA LEU A 984 -56.39 -21.55 -1.42
C LEU A 984 -55.85 -20.21 -0.91
N TYR A 985 -56.60 -19.11 -1.06
CA TYR A 985 -56.20 -17.81 -0.51
C TYR A 985 -56.16 -17.83 1.01
N GLU A 986 -57.22 -18.32 1.66
CA GLU A 986 -57.26 -18.46 3.12
C GLU A 986 -56.07 -19.30 3.62
N ARG A 987 -55.79 -20.45 2.98
CA ARG A 987 -54.61 -21.26 3.31
C ARG A 987 -53.27 -20.52 3.08
N GLY A 988 -53.16 -19.76 2.00
CA GLY A 988 -51.94 -19.07 1.59
C GLY A 988 -51.65 -17.74 2.28
N LYS A 989 -52.52 -17.24 3.18
CA LYS A 989 -52.28 -15.99 3.92
C LYS A 989 -50.96 -16.03 4.71
N ALA A 990 -50.30 -14.89 4.82
CA ALA A 990 -49.05 -14.71 5.57
C ALA A 990 -49.09 -15.30 6.99
N VAL A 991 -50.20 -15.14 7.72
CA VAL A 991 -50.37 -15.68 9.07
C VAL A 991 -50.32 -17.21 9.12
N ASN A 992 -50.76 -17.88 8.05
CA ASN A 992 -50.70 -19.34 7.94
C ASN A 992 -49.33 -19.82 7.47
N ALA A 993 -48.67 -19.08 6.56
CA ALA A 993 -47.28 -19.33 6.19
C ALA A 993 -46.34 -19.21 7.41
N ALA A 994 -46.54 -18.18 8.26
CA ALA A 994 -45.79 -18.01 9.51
C ALA A 994 -46.14 -19.10 10.55
N ALA A 995 -47.41 -19.50 10.67
CA ALA A 995 -47.81 -20.61 11.55
C ALA A 995 -47.22 -21.97 11.11
N ALA A 996 -46.98 -22.15 9.80
CA ALA A 996 -46.25 -23.27 9.23
C ALA A 996 -44.71 -23.11 9.27
N LEU A 997 -44.22 -21.99 9.83
CA LEU A 997 -42.81 -21.60 9.88
C LEU A 997 -42.13 -21.48 8.50
N GLU A 998 -42.89 -21.21 7.42
CA GLU A 998 -42.31 -20.98 6.07
C GLU A 998 -41.64 -19.60 5.95
N ILE A 999 -42.00 -18.68 6.83
CA ILE A 999 -41.43 -17.34 7.07
C ILE A 999 -41.31 -17.10 8.59
N ASP A 1000 -40.53 -16.11 9.00
CA ASP A 1000 -40.16 -15.90 10.40
C ASP A 1000 -41.15 -15.01 11.17
N ALA A 1001 -41.85 -14.09 10.49
CA ALA A 1001 -42.84 -13.23 11.12
C ALA A 1001 -43.92 -12.69 10.14
N VAL A 1002 -45.06 -12.29 10.70
CA VAL A 1002 -45.98 -11.31 10.08
C VAL A 1002 -45.95 -10.06 10.94
N ILE A 1003 -45.64 -8.91 10.34
CA ILE A 1003 -45.39 -7.66 11.06
C ILE A 1003 -46.39 -6.57 10.69
N ASP A 1004 -46.61 -5.61 11.60
CA ASP A 1004 -47.23 -4.33 11.25
C ASP A 1004 -46.32 -3.60 10.26
N PRO A 1005 -46.81 -3.11 9.11
CA PRO A 1005 -46.02 -2.34 8.15
C PRO A 1005 -45.24 -1.18 8.78
N ALA A 1006 -45.79 -0.53 9.82
CA ALA A 1006 -45.12 0.55 10.53
C ALA A 1006 -43.90 0.10 11.38
N GLY A 1007 -43.78 -1.20 11.67
CA GLY A 1007 -42.65 -1.80 12.39
C GLY A 1007 -41.49 -2.22 11.48
N SER A 1008 -41.62 -2.08 10.16
CA SER A 1008 -40.67 -2.63 9.17
C SER A 1008 -39.22 -2.17 9.40
N ARG A 1009 -38.99 -0.88 9.67
CA ARG A 1009 -37.64 -0.34 9.94
C ARG A 1009 -36.94 -1.02 11.11
N ALA A 1010 -37.60 -1.05 12.26
CA ALA A 1010 -37.05 -1.64 13.48
C ALA A 1010 -36.76 -3.13 13.30
N TRP A 1011 -37.63 -3.85 12.57
CA TRP A 1011 -37.44 -5.27 12.28
C TRP A 1011 -36.25 -5.53 11.35
N ILE A 1012 -36.10 -4.74 10.27
CA ILE A 1012 -34.91 -4.81 9.39
C ILE A 1012 -33.64 -4.53 10.18
N LEU A 1013 -33.60 -3.45 10.97
CA LEU A 1013 -32.41 -3.08 11.74
C LEU A 1013 -32.04 -4.14 12.78
N ALA A 1014 -33.01 -4.73 13.47
CA ALA A 1014 -32.78 -5.82 14.41
C ALA A 1014 -32.24 -7.09 13.72
N ALA A 1015 -32.72 -7.43 12.52
CA ALA A 1015 -32.19 -8.53 11.72
C ALA A 1015 -30.76 -8.27 11.19
N LEU A 1016 -30.38 -6.99 11.02
CA LEU A 1016 -29.03 -6.55 10.65
C LEU A 1016 -28.13 -6.23 11.85
N GLU A 1017 -28.62 -6.37 13.09
CA GLU A 1017 -27.84 -6.11 14.30
C GLU A 1017 -26.91 -7.31 14.56
N ARG A 1018 -25.63 -7.04 14.85
CA ARG A 1018 -24.60 -8.05 15.20
C ARG A 1018 -24.17 -9.02 14.09
N CYS A 1019 -24.71 -8.91 12.88
CA CYS A 1019 -24.08 -9.54 11.72
C CYS A 1019 -22.81 -8.76 11.33
N PRO A 1020 -21.61 -9.37 11.37
CA PRO A 1020 -20.45 -8.75 10.76
C PRO A 1020 -20.70 -8.69 9.26
N VAL A 1021 -20.79 -7.48 8.71
CA VAL A 1021 -20.61 -7.28 7.26
C VAL A 1021 -19.18 -7.77 6.97
N PRO A 1022 -18.97 -8.75 6.07
CA PRO A 1022 -17.63 -9.15 5.71
C PRO A 1022 -16.85 -7.93 5.24
N GLU A 1023 -15.58 -7.77 5.66
CA GLU A 1023 -14.68 -6.80 5.01
C GLU A 1023 -14.77 -7.00 3.50
N ALA A 1024 -15.01 -5.92 2.75
CA ALA A 1024 -15.45 -5.94 1.35
C ALA A 1024 -14.68 -6.97 0.51
N GLY A 1025 -15.25 -8.17 0.43
CA GLY A 1025 -14.54 -9.32 -0.06
C GLY A 1025 -14.40 -9.19 -1.56
N HIS A 1026 -13.23 -9.49 -2.11
CA HIS A 1026 -13.02 -9.50 -3.57
C HIS A 1026 -14.10 -10.33 -4.27
N ARG A 1027 -15.04 -9.66 -4.96
CA ARG A 1027 -15.73 -10.25 -6.11
C ARG A 1027 -14.85 -9.94 -7.32
N PRO A 1028 -14.60 -10.91 -8.22
CA PRO A 1028 -13.60 -10.73 -9.27
C PRO A 1028 -13.98 -9.65 -10.29
N PHE A 1029 -15.28 -9.36 -10.44
CA PHE A 1029 -15.84 -8.20 -11.13
C PHE A 1029 -17.34 -8.08 -10.79
N ILE A 1030 -17.94 -6.93 -11.10
CA ILE A 1030 -19.40 -6.76 -11.28
C ILE A 1030 -19.69 -6.87 -12.79
N ASP A 1031 -20.68 -7.69 -13.15
CA ASP A 1031 -21.09 -7.86 -14.54
C ASP A 1031 -21.67 -6.54 -15.09
N THR A 1032 -21.31 -6.21 -16.33
CA THR A 1032 -21.69 -4.92 -16.97
C THR A 1032 -23.17 -4.88 -17.41
N TRP A 1033 -23.81 -6.05 -17.45
CA TRP A 1033 -25.19 -6.26 -17.92
C TRP A 1033 -26.26 -5.90 -16.87
#